data_AF-A0A9E0TZI6-F1
#
_entry.id   AF-A0A9E0TZI6-F1
#
_cell.length_a   1.000
_cell.length_b   1.000
_cell.length_c   1.000
_cell.angle_alpha   90.00
_cell.angle_beta   90.00
_cell.angle_gamma   90.00
#
_symmetry.space_group_name_H-M   'P 1'
#
loop_
_entity.id
_entity.type
_entity.pdbx_description
1 polymer ?
#
loop_
_entity_poly.entity_id
_entity_poly.type
_entity_poly.pdbx_seq_one_letter_code
_entity_poly.pdbx_strand_id
1 'polypeptide(L)'
;MSRFDNASLRRVFARKKSVIAILGLAASLPAWALSDFNDSSTGVSCQYWDKATSTPWKNKGGDWVDASGAAQGTNAFKVAYITDTNTVKSVSWDVTSMVKAWGNASVYRGIVVRNIGGSNAVVFSSRQGSVAPKLVVRYADGSAATLTTQADSQLQCPWYTPIGTSSTMVLDKVQNIVLRFGAQRRSDVVSATLTMTTTGQYGNVSAGVFQMRQPGATTVPTPTPTPTPTPTPTPTPTPTPTPTPTPTPTPTPTPTPTPTPDPTPTPTSSEPPAWYRLYDGSTGVTCSAWNSAAKLTWRNKGGDWFDASNSAQGATPFAKVLASGAGKAYSLDVTSLVKGWASPTAYRGVMLKLVPNETSGTVYFSSREGSAPPVLTVTYTNGTTATVKPNADSYLDCSTAYAKGTASTLTVSSSLKSALSFDIPRRSDVSSATLKLTTASSSGTASVGVYQLRQPETGANVPVQQGVAAAYPNDVGIENDPNVVFVERFEQSNYYQRWGYSTKPSNWTAEPVSSDSNGFQPLNNSALRVRIESGTNFGISLQLKTQKIMGYQPDELYMRYNLRLGSNFQNTPDGGKMPGLSGSNAACGNGGRACTGTDGWSLRGSFFTTNDPSNPVYPRILLGTYAYHADMATIYGDHWSWQQNGLGMVEQNRWYSIEQYVKMNTPGSRNGILRVWVDGKLAYEKTNLNLRTVSGWPIEMAWFNHYYGGTSMVPHDLGMYIDNVVVSKKYIGPVKK
;
A
#
# COMPACT_ATOMS: atom_id res chain seq x y z
N MET A 1 25.77 -36.70 -69.68
CA MET A 1 27.02 -36.75 -68.88
C MET A 1 26.63 -36.40 -67.45
N SER A 2 26.23 -37.38 -66.62
CA SER A 2 27.04 -38.27 -65.75
C SER A 2 27.64 -37.54 -64.54
N ARG A 3 27.66 -38.02 -63.28
CA ARG A 3 26.98 -39.04 -62.45
C ARG A 3 27.84 -39.11 -61.13
N PHE A 4 27.20 -39.25 -59.95
CA PHE A 4 27.70 -39.93 -58.70
C PHE A 4 28.91 -39.34 -57.90
N ASP A 5 29.10 -39.51 -56.57
CA ASP A 5 28.33 -40.03 -55.40
C ASP A 5 29.06 -39.69 -54.05
N ASN A 6 28.34 -39.93 -52.95
CA ASN A 6 28.61 -39.94 -51.50
C ASN A 6 29.89 -40.59 -50.93
N ALA A 7 30.36 -40.06 -49.78
CA ALA A 7 30.63 -40.75 -48.49
C ALA A 7 31.52 -39.82 -47.61
N SER A 8 31.22 -39.47 -46.35
CA SER A 8 31.13 -40.37 -45.19
C SER A 8 30.87 -39.57 -43.89
N LEU A 9 29.77 -39.89 -43.20
CA LEU A 9 29.48 -39.51 -41.79
C LEU A 9 28.53 -40.57 -41.22
N ARG A 10 29.02 -41.50 -40.36
CA ARG A 10 28.25 -42.29 -39.37
C ARG A 10 29.09 -43.41 -38.69
N ARG A 11 29.20 -43.36 -37.36
CA ARG A 11 29.16 -44.46 -36.34
C ARG A 11 28.76 -43.77 -35.02
N VAL A 12 27.59 -43.91 -34.38
CA VAL A 12 26.72 -45.00 -33.89
C VAL A 12 27.21 -45.72 -32.61
N PHE A 13 26.64 -45.27 -31.49
CA PHE A 13 26.08 -45.95 -30.29
C PHE A 13 26.78 -47.12 -29.55
N ALA A 14 27.11 -46.83 -28.28
CA ALA A 14 26.72 -47.47 -27.00
C ALA A 14 27.00 -48.97 -26.68
N ARG A 15 27.70 -49.21 -25.54
CA ARG A 15 27.30 -50.15 -24.47
C ARG A 15 27.98 -49.86 -23.11
N LYS A 16 27.22 -50.09 -22.04
CA LYS A 16 27.41 -49.84 -20.58
C LYS A 16 28.49 -50.72 -19.89
N LYS A 17 29.18 -50.22 -18.84
CA LYS A 17 28.96 -50.52 -17.38
C LYS A 17 30.20 -50.21 -16.48
N SER A 18 29.92 -49.56 -15.33
CA SER A 18 30.66 -49.51 -14.04
C SER A 18 32.00 -48.74 -14.01
N VAL A 19 32.34 -47.83 -13.08
CA VAL A 19 32.09 -47.74 -11.63
C VAL A 19 31.94 -46.26 -11.20
N ILE A 20 31.15 -46.07 -10.14
CA ILE A 20 30.77 -44.83 -9.46
C ILE A 20 31.96 -44.10 -8.82
N ALA A 21 32.12 -42.81 -9.11
CA ALA A 21 32.77 -41.84 -8.21
C ALA A 21 32.09 -40.47 -8.36
N ILE A 22 31.69 -39.92 -7.21
CA ILE A 22 30.82 -38.75 -7.05
C ILE A 22 31.59 -37.47 -7.41
N LEU A 23 31.17 -36.74 -8.44
CA LEU A 23 31.52 -35.33 -8.67
C LEU A 23 30.23 -34.56 -8.99
N GLY A 24 29.84 -33.69 -8.08
CA GLY A 24 28.71 -32.77 -8.28
C GLY A 24 29.01 -31.79 -9.41
N LEU A 25 28.12 -31.77 -10.41
CA LEU A 25 28.08 -30.76 -11.45
C LEU A 25 27.72 -29.40 -10.85
N ALA A 26 28.73 -28.54 -10.64
CA ALA A 26 28.51 -27.11 -10.67
C ALA A 26 28.30 -26.72 -12.13
N ALA A 27 27.08 -26.32 -12.48
CA ALA A 27 26.83 -25.69 -13.78
C ALA A 27 27.62 -24.37 -13.84
N SER A 28 28.64 -24.30 -14.69
CA SER A 28 29.34 -23.07 -14.99
C SER A 28 28.43 -22.17 -15.82
N LEU A 29 27.99 -21.06 -15.22
CA LEU A 29 27.32 -19.99 -15.96
C LEU A 29 28.31 -19.34 -16.95
N PRO A 30 27.88 -18.97 -18.18
CA PRO A 30 28.75 -18.31 -19.14
C PRO A 30 29.17 -16.92 -18.64
N ALA A 31 30.35 -16.45 -19.04
CA ALA A 31 31.00 -15.23 -18.53
C ALA A 31 30.22 -13.90 -18.75
N TRP A 32 29.13 -13.92 -19.52
CA TRP A 32 28.21 -12.77 -19.66
C TRP A 32 27.05 -12.78 -18.64
N ALA A 33 26.88 -13.86 -17.86
CA ALA A 33 25.73 -14.07 -16.97
C ALA A 33 25.88 -13.47 -15.55
N LEU A 34 26.97 -12.77 -15.25
CA LEU A 34 27.12 -12.00 -14.01
C LEU A 34 27.83 -10.68 -14.29
N SER A 35 27.11 -9.74 -14.93
CA SER A 35 27.58 -8.36 -15.03
C SER A 35 27.71 -7.76 -13.63
N ASP A 36 28.83 -7.10 -13.44
CA ASP A 36 29.14 -6.33 -12.25
C ASP A 36 28.19 -5.11 -12.21
N PHE A 37 27.46 -4.85 -11.12
CA PHE A 37 26.40 -3.82 -11.18
C PHE A 37 26.97 -2.45 -11.54
N ASN A 38 26.27 -1.71 -12.38
CA ASN A 38 26.62 -0.34 -12.75
C ASN A 38 25.60 0.63 -12.15
N ASP A 39 25.98 1.88 -12.03
CA ASP A 39 25.19 2.95 -11.42
C ASP A 39 24.84 4.05 -12.44
N SER A 40 24.86 3.70 -13.73
CA SER A 40 24.39 4.58 -14.79
C SER A 40 22.87 4.77 -14.72
N SER A 41 22.31 5.62 -15.59
CA SER A 41 20.85 5.83 -15.71
C SER A 41 20.09 4.55 -16.10
N THR A 42 20.79 3.51 -16.55
CA THR A 42 20.25 2.16 -16.84
C THR A 42 20.82 1.08 -15.91
N GLY A 43 21.45 1.46 -14.80
CA GLY A 43 22.09 0.55 -13.86
C GLY A 43 21.17 -0.03 -12.79
N VAL A 44 21.72 -0.19 -11.59
CA VAL A 44 21.03 -0.75 -10.42
C VAL A 44 19.89 0.15 -9.93
N SER A 45 18.74 -0.45 -9.60
CA SER A 45 17.55 0.21 -9.07
C SER A 45 16.91 -0.65 -7.98
N CYS A 46 15.83 -0.16 -7.35
CA CYS A 46 15.07 -0.94 -6.36
C CYS A 46 14.62 -2.32 -6.88
N GLN A 47 14.29 -2.45 -8.16
CA GLN A 47 13.80 -3.71 -8.75
C GLN A 47 14.87 -4.50 -9.50
N TYR A 48 15.86 -3.83 -10.08
CA TYR A 48 16.85 -4.45 -10.94
C TYR A 48 18.25 -4.35 -10.36
N TRP A 49 18.95 -5.50 -10.32
CA TRP A 49 20.40 -5.56 -10.14
C TRP A 49 21.10 -4.74 -11.23
N ASP A 50 20.62 -4.89 -12.46
CA ASP A 50 21.09 -4.18 -13.63
C ASP A 50 19.92 -4.02 -14.59
N LYS A 51 19.42 -2.79 -14.73
CA LYS A 51 18.25 -2.51 -15.56
C LYS A 51 18.56 -2.63 -17.04
N ALA A 52 19.81 -2.37 -17.47
CA ALA A 52 20.23 -2.46 -18.87
C ALA A 52 20.09 -3.90 -19.40
N THR A 53 20.36 -4.89 -18.55
CA THR A 53 20.20 -6.32 -18.85
C THR A 53 18.86 -6.89 -18.39
N SER A 54 17.98 -6.06 -17.82
CA SER A 54 16.72 -6.48 -17.20
C SER A 54 16.88 -7.56 -16.12
N THR A 55 18.03 -7.59 -15.44
CA THR A 55 18.32 -8.58 -14.39
C THR A 55 17.68 -8.13 -13.08
N PRO A 56 16.63 -8.79 -12.58
CA PRO A 56 15.96 -8.38 -11.35
C PRO A 56 16.77 -8.79 -10.12
N TRP A 57 16.58 -8.04 -9.04
CA TRP A 57 16.84 -8.58 -7.70
C TRP A 57 15.86 -9.71 -7.39
N LYS A 58 16.26 -10.67 -6.55
CA LYS A 58 15.31 -11.62 -5.97
C LYS A 58 14.36 -10.92 -5.01
N ASN A 59 14.85 -9.92 -4.28
CA ASN A 59 14.06 -9.11 -3.34
C ASN A 59 14.13 -7.62 -3.72
N LYS A 60 12.98 -6.94 -3.75
CA LYS A 60 12.92 -5.49 -3.97
C LYS A 60 13.76 -4.77 -2.90
N GLY A 61 14.56 -3.80 -3.31
CA GLY A 61 15.48 -3.08 -2.42
C GLY A 61 16.82 -3.79 -2.19
N GLY A 62 17.13 -4.82 -2.99
CA GLY A 62 18.45 -5.44 -3.03
C GLY A 62 18.53 -6.81 -2.34
N ASP A 63 19.56 -7.57 -2.71
CA ASP A 63 19.90 -8.84 -2.08
C ASP A 63 21.15 -8.76 -1.22
N TRP A 64 21.04 -9.25 0.03
CA TRP A 64 22.18 -9.33 0.94
C TRP A 64 22.20 -10.61 1.76
N VAL A 65 23.36 -10.82 2.39
CA VAL A 65 23.61 -11.82 3.42
C VAL A 65 24.08 -11.09 4.69
N ASP A 66 23.58 -11.53 5.83
CA ASP A 66 23.92 -10.95 7.13
C ASP A 66 25.14 -11.63 7.77
N ALA A 67 25.57 -11.16 8.93
CA ALA A 67 26.77 -11.65 9.63
C ALA A 67 26.69 -13.13 10.04
N SER A 68 25.49 -13.71 10.13
CA SER A 68 25.28 -15.13 10.42
C SER A 68 25.26 -16.00 9.16
N GLY A 69 25.40 -15.41 7.98
CA GLY A 69 25.25 -16.11 6.70
C GLY A 69 23.80 -16.23 6.23
N ALA A 70 22.83 -15.60 6.92
CA ALA A 70 21.43 -15.67 6.55
C ALA A 70 21.13 -14.72 5.38
N ALA A 71 20.53 -15.27 4.32
CA ALA A 71 20.01 -14.47 3.22
C ALA A 71 18.89 -13.55 3.72
N GLN A 72 18.95 -12.26 3.36
CA GLN A 72 17.98 -11.24 3.82
C GLN A 72 17.92 -11.08 5.35
N GLY A 73 18.92 -11.60 6.08
CA GLY A 73 18.94 -11.52 7.53
C GLY A 73 19.10 -10.11 8.08
N THR A 74 18.89 -9.96 9.38
CA THR A 74 18.86 -8.67 10.09
C THR A 74 20.14 -8.39 10.87
N ASN A 75 21.04 -9.37 11.02
CA ASN A 75 22.24 -9.24 11.83
C ASN A 75 23.36 -8.55 11.03
N ALA A 76 23.44 -7.22 11.09
CA ALA A 76 24.47 -6.47 10.38
C ALA A 76 25.89 -6.90 10.82
N PHE A 77 26.85 -6.89 9.88
CA PHE A 77 28.27 -7.12 10.20
C PHE A 77 28.82 -6.07 11.16
N LYS A 78 28.36 -4.83 10.99
CA LYS A 78 28.64 -3.73 11.90
C LYS A 78 27.51 -2.72 11.85
N VAL A 79 27.33 -2.02 12.96
CA VAL A 79 26.34 -0.95 13.11
C VAL A 79 27.06 0.33 13.52
N ALA A 80 26.71 1.43 12.89
CA ALA A 80 27.10 2.77 13.33
C ALA A 80 25.84 3.53 13.75
N TYR A 81 25.91 4.19 14.90
CA TYR A 81 24.85 5.07 15.37
C TYR A 81 25.16 6.50 14.91
N ILE A 82 24.30 7.02 14.06
CA ILE A 82 24.43 8.35 13.47
C ILE A 82 23.47 9.26 14.22
N THR A 83 24.02 10.15 15.04
CA THR A 83 23.24 11.21 15.67
C THR A 83 23.00 12.34 14.68
N ASP A 84 21.79 12.87 14.68
CA ASP A 84 21.50 14.12 14.00
C ASP A 84 22.09 15.28 14.81
N THR A 85 23.05 15.96 14.21
CA THR A 85 23.52 17.26 14.72
C THR A 85 23.48 18.32 13.61
N ASN A 86 22.82 18.04 12.49
CA ASN A 86 22.82 18.88 11.29
C ASN A 86 24.22 19.34 10.83
N THR A 87 25.26 18.52 11.03
CA THR A 87 26.63 18.82 10.61
C THR A 87 27.21 17.67 9.79
N VAL A 88 28.10 17.99 8.85
CA VAL A 88 28.80 16.97 8.06
C VAL A 88 29.61 16.06 8.99
N LYS A 89 29.39 14.75 8.91
CA LYS A 89 30.09 13.72 9.70
C LYS A 89 30.64 12.61 8.84
N SER A 90 31.83 12.15 9.17
CA SER A 90 32.35 10.86 8.71
C SER A 90 31.80 9.74 9.59
N VAL A 91 31.22 8.72 8.96
CA VAL A 91 30.70 7.51 9.60
C VAL A 91 31.52 6.35 9.10
N SER A 92 32.06 5.55 10.02
CA SER A 92 32.95 4.44 9.69
C SER A 92 32.46 3.12 10.26
N TRP A 93 32.60 2.05 9.47
CA TRP A 93 32.33 0.68 9.87
C TRP A 93 33.59 -0.16 9.71
N ASP A 94 33.91 -0.95 10.72
CA ASP A 94 34.83 -2.07 10.57
C ASP A 94 34.13 -3.17 9.77
N VAL A 95 34.65 -3.41 8.56
CA VAL A 95 34.13 -4.39 7.60
C VAL A 95 35.15 -5.50 7.33
N THR A 96 36.11 -5.69 8.23
CA THR A 96 37.23 -6.62 8.07
C THR A 96 36.78 -8.04 7.73
N SER A 97 35.81 -8.59 8.47
CA SER A 97 35.30 -9.95 8.24
C SER A 97 34.62 -10.10 6.88
N MET A 98 33.86 -9.08 6.46
CA MET A 98 33.21 -9.04 5.15
C MET A 98 34.24 -8.98 4.01
N VAL A 99 35.26 -8.12 4.13
CA VAL A 99 36.31 -7.98 3.11
C VAL A 99 37.23 -9.20 3.07
N LYS A 100 37.52 -9.86 4.20
CA LYS A 100 38.20 -11.17 4.22
C LYS A 100 37.44 -12.22 3.42
N ALA A 101 36.10 -12.25 3.54
CA ALA A 101 35.26 -13.20 2.82
C ALA A 101 35.35 -13.01 1.29
N TRP A 102 35.68 -11.81 0.80
CA TRP A 102 35.88 -11.54 -0.63
C TRP A 102 37.08 -12.28 -1.23
N GLY A 103 38.00 -12.82 -0.40
CA GLY A 103 39.05 -13.74 -0.84
C GLY A 103 38.47 -14.99 -1.53
N ASN A 104 37.26 -15.41 -1.17
CA ASN A 104 36.55 -16.48 -1.87
C ASN A 104 35.89 -15.93 -3.15
N ALA A 105 36.25 -16.51 -4.30
CA ALA A 105 35.77 -16.09 -5.62
C ALA A 105 34.23 -16.11 -5.75
N SER A 106 33.54 -16.98 -5.01
CA SER A 106 32.08 -17.10 -5.01
C SER A 106 31.37 -16.00 -4.23
N VAL A 107 32.09 -15.17 -3.47
CA VAL A 107 31.53 -14.04 -2.74
C VAL A 107 31.63 -12.78 -3.59
N TYR A 108 30.50 -12.07 -3.72
CA TYR A 108 30.45 -10.81 -4.46
C TYR A 108 31.10 -9.67 -3.68
N ARG A 109 31.74 -8.70 -4.36
CA ARG A 109 32.52 -7.61 -3.73
C ARG A 109 31.71 -6.33 -3.55
N GLY A 110 30.47 -6.46 -3.08
CA GLY A 110 29.55 -5.34 -2.86
C GLY A 110 29.10 -5.24 -1.42
N ILE A 111 28.70 -4.03 -1.02
CA ILE A 111 28.20 -3.72 0.32
C ILE A 111 26.79 -3.15 0.21
N VAL A 112 25.90 -3.59 1.08
CA VAL A 112 24.58 -2.97 1.28
C VAL A 112 24.57 -2.25 2.63
N VAL A 113 24.19 -0.98 2.64
CA VAL A 113 23.98 -0.20 3.87
C VAL A 113 22.48 -0.03 4.09
N ARG A 114 22.00 -0.35 5.29
CA ARG A 114 20.58 -0.33 5.63
C ARG A 114 20.32 0.44 6.91
N ASN A 115 19.18 1.13 7.00
CA ASN A 115 18.67 1.63 8.27
C ASN A 115 18.05 0.47 9.08
N ILE A 116 18.76 0.03 10.11
CA ILE A 116 18.30 -1.05 11.00
C ILE A 116 17.65 -0.53 12.30
N GLY A 117 17.62 0.78 12.53
CA GLY A 117 17.04 1.40 13.74
C GLY A 117 16.85 2.92 13.62
N GLY A 118 15.75 3.45 14.16
CA GLY A 118 15.32 4.84 13.98
C GLY A 118 14.48 5.03 12.71
N SER A 119 13.40 5.83 12.76
CA SER A 119 12.47 6.07 11.63
C SER A 119 12.90 7.20 10.70
N ASN A 120 14.10 7.73 10.92
CA ASN A 120 14.63 8.92 10.28
C ASN A 120 15.49 8.59 9.05
N ALA A 121 15.88 9.64 8.31
CA ALA A 121 16.72 9.52 7.14
C ALA A 121 18.09 10.17 7.38
N VAL A 122 19.12 9.61 6.76
CA VAL A 122 20.44 10.21 6.65
C VAL A 122 20.84 10.26 5.18
N VAL A 123 21.42 11.37 4.77
CA VAL A 123 21.91 11.58 3.40
C VAL A 123 23.42 11.50 3.43
N PHE A 124 23.98 10.65 2.59
CA PHE A 124 25.41 10.50 2.38
C PHE A 124 25.83 11.13 1.05
N SER A 125 27.05 11.64 1.00
CA SER A 125 27.70 11.97 -0.27
C SER A 125 27.94 10.68 -1.07
N SER A 126 27.60 10.73 -2.35
CA SER A 126 27.91 9.67 -3.33
C SER A 126 29.31 9.85 -3.91
N ARG A 127 29.70 8.98 -4.85
CA ARG A 127 30.89 9.14 -5.69
C ARG A 127 30.85 10.41 -6.56
N GLN A 128 29.66 10.89 -6.93
CA GLN A 128 29.46 12.13 -7.71
C GLN A 128 29.38 13.36 -6.79
N GLY A 129 29.42 13.16 -5.47
CA GLY A 129 29.39 14.20 -4.46
C GLY A 129 30.77 14.76 -4.11
N SER A 130 30.80 15.65 -3.13
CA SER A 130 32.02 16.33 -2.68
C SER A 130 33.01 15.39 -1.98
N VAL A 131 32.52 14.32 -1.35
CA VAL A 131 33.36 13.31 -0.68
C VAL A 131 32.83 11.91 -0.98
N ALA A 132 33.46 11.21 -1.92
CA ALA A 132 33.09 9.83 -2.26
C ALA A 132 33.29 8.87 -1.07
N PRO A 133 32.48 7.81 -0.93
CA PRO A 133 32.75 6.73 0.02
C PRO A 133 34.10 6.08 -0.26
N LYS A 134 34.79 5.67 0.80
CA LYS A 134 36.16 5.10 0.75
C LYS A 134 36.23 3.81 1.55
N LEU A 135 36.96 2.84 1.02
CA LEU A 135 37.28 1.59 1.73
C LEU A 135 38.80 1.50 1.90
N VAL A 136 39.27 1.54 3.13
CA VAL A 136 40.69 1.38 3.46
C VAL A 136 40.94 -0.05 3.92
N VAL A 137 41.83 -0.77 3.25
CA VAL A 137 42.18 -2.17 3.54
C VAL A 137 43.66 -2.26 3.88
N ARG A 138 44.03 -2.96 4.95
CA ARG A 138 45.41 -3.27 5.31
C ARG A 138 45.64 -4.78 5.25
N TYR A 139 46.82 -5.19 4.82
CA TYR A 139 47.20 -6.59 4.61
C TYR A 139 48.31 -7.03 5.57
N ALA A 140 48.52 -8.33 5.69
CA ALA A 140 49.48 -8.92 6.62
C ALA A 140 50.95 -8.61 6.25
N ASP A 141 51.21 -8.34 4.97
CA ASP A 141 52.52 -7.88 4.46
C ASP A 141 52.84 -6.42 4.82
N GLY A 142 51.97 -5.74 5.57
CA GLY A 142 52.12 -4.34 5.95
C GLY A 142 51.64 -3.33 4.90
N SER A 143 51.25 -3.78 3.71
CA SER A 143 50.70 -2.90 2.67
C SER A 143 49.28 -2.45 2.99
N ALA A 144 48.87 -1.31 2.42
CA ALA A 144 47.52 -0.76 2.55
C ALA A 144 47.00 -0.22 1.22
N ALA A 145 45.70 -0.39 0.98
CA ALA A 145 45.00 0.14 -0.18
C ALA A 145 43.85 1.04 0.27
N THR A 146 43.75 2.25 -0.30
CA THR A 146 42.56 3.11 -0.19
C THR A 146 41.79 3.02 -1.50
N LEU A 147 40.65 2.34 -1.46
CA LEU A 147 39.81 2.08 -2.62
C LEU A 147 38.72 3.14 -2.72
N THR A 148 38.57 3.72 -3.90
CA THR A 148 37.44 4.57 -4.26
C THR A 148 36.25 3.71 -4.70
N THR A 149 35.06 4.25 -4.48
CA THR A 149 33.81 3.58 -4.88
C THR A 149 33.70 3.58 -6.40
N GLN A 150 33.58 2.39 -7.00
CA GLN A 150 33.47 2.23 -8.45
C GLN A 150 32.02 2.42 -8.94
N ALA A 151 31.05 2.04 -8.13
CA ALA A 151 29.63 2.24 -8.39
C ALA A 151 28.88 2.41 -7.07
N ASP A 152 27.95 3.36 -7.01
CA ASP A 152 27.06 3.54 -5.86
C ASP A 152 25.66 4.00 -6.27
N SER A 153 24.66 3.60 -5.49
CA SER A 153 23.28 3.98 -5.77
C SER A 153 22.42 3.84 -4.51
N GLN A 154 21.36 4.64 -4.44
CA GLN A 154 20.25 4.43 -3.52
C GLN A 154 19.17 3.58 -4.20
N LEU A 155 18.70 2.55 -3.49
CA LEU A 155 17.63 1.68 -3.93
C LEU A 155 16.28 2.28 -3.49
N GLN A 156 15.85 3.30 -4.23
CA GLN A 156 14.67 4.09 -3.88
C GLN A 156 13.38 3.35 -4.26
N CYS A 157 12.76 2.62 -3.33
CA CYS A 157 11.48 1.97 -3.57
C CYS A 157 10.30 2.94 -3.30
N PRO A 158 9.24 2.97 -4.14
CA PRO A 158 8.90 2.07 -5.25
C PRO A 158 9.43 2.50 -6.63
N TRP A 159 10.37 3.45 -6.71
CA TRP A 159 10.80 4.04 -7.96
C TRP A 159 11.72 3.09 -8.76
N TYR A 160 11.46 3.00 -10.07
CA TYR A 160 12.14 2.06 -10.98
C TYR A 160 13.34 2.68 -11.71
N THR A 161 13.67 3.94 -11.40
CA THR A 161 14.73 4.70 -12.07
C THR A 161 16.01 4.53 -11.28
N PRO A 162 17.11 4.07 -11.90
CA PRO A 162 18.45 4.12 -11.32
C PRO A 162 18.83 5.56 -10.97
N ILE A 163 19.44 5.78 -9.79
CA ILE A 163 19.76 7.12 -9.27
C ILE A 163 21.28 7.29 -9.06
N GLY A 164 22.09 6.38 -9.59
CA GLY A 164 23.54 6.34 -9.36
C GLY A 164 24.35 7.50 -9.99
N THR A 165 23.70 8.43 -10.67
CA THR A 165 24.29 9.71 -11.11
C THR A 165 24.02 10.87 -10.14
N SER A 166 23.23 10.65 -9.09
CA SER A 166 22.99 11.65 -8.03
C SER A 166 24.27 11.93 -7.25
N SER A 167 24.49 13.18 -6.85
CA SER A 167 25.60 13.57 -5.96
C SER A 167 25.39 13.10 -4.51
N THR A 168 24.19 12.62 -4.16
CA THR A 168 23.85 12.15 -2.81
C THR A 168 23.07 10.84 -2.82
N MET A 169 23.12 10.12 -1.70
CA MET A 169 22.39 8.87 -1.45
C MET A 169 21.65 8.93 -0.12
N VAL A 170 20.36 8.67 -0.14
CA VAL A 170 19.47 8.67 1.02
C VAL A 170 19.40 7.25 1.59
N LEU A 171 19.58 7.15 2.91
CA LEU A 171 19.34 5.95 3.69
C LEU A 171 18.17 6.22 4.64
N ASP A 172 17.08 5.48 4.49
CA ASP A 172 15.92 5.53 5.37
C ASP A 172 15.37 4.10 5.59
N LYS A 173 14.16 3.96 6.18
CA LYS A 173 13.55 2.66 6.46
C LYS A 173 13.15 1.85 5.23
N VAL A 174 13.06 2.51 4.07
CA VAL A 174 12.60 1.96 2.80
C VAL A 174 13.75 1.87 1.79
N GLN A 175 14.69 2.80 1.84
CA GLN A 175 15.78 2.96 0.88
C GLN A 175 17.09 2.40 1.44
N ASN A 176 17.64 1.39 0.75
CA ASN A 176 18.98 0.87 1.04
C ASN A 176 20.01 1.51 0.11
N ILE A 177 21.26 1.61 0.55
CA ILE A 177 22.38 2.05 -0.29
C ILE A 177 23.20 0.84 -0.71
N VAL A 178 23.66 0.81 -1.94
CA VAL A 178 24.59 -0.22 -2.45
C VAL A 178 25.90 0.43 -2.90
N LEU A 179 27.01 -0.21 -2.57
CA LEU A 179 28.35 0.26 -2.88
C LEU A 179 29.18 -0.87 -3.50
N ARG A 180 30.00 -0.54 -4.50
CA ARG A 180 30.99 -1.45 -5.07
C ARG A 180 32.39 -0.86 -5.01
N PHE A 181 33.36 -1.68 -4.61
CA PHE A 181 34.78 -1.32 -4.59
C PHE A 181 35.60 -2.31 -5.42
N GLY A 182 36.65 -1.81 -6.06
CA GLY A 182 37.61 -2.61 -6.83
C GLY A 182 38.62 -3.36 -5.93
N ALA A 183 38.18 -4.02 -4.87
CA ALA A 183 39.08 -4.69 -3.93
C ALA A 183 39.72 -5.95 -4.52
N GLN A 184 41.01 -6.15 -4.28
CA GLN A 184 41.70 -7.39 -4.62
C GLN A 184 41.21 -8.55 -3.76
N ARG A 185 41.06 -9.74 -4.36
CA ARG A 185 40.67 -10.95 -3.62
C ARG A 185 41.89 -11.51 -2.89
N ARG A 186 42.07 -11.05 -1.66
CA ARG A 186 43.20 -11.41 -0.80
C ARG A 186 42.67 -11.98 0.52
N SER A 187 43.19 -13.13 0.93
CA SER A 187 42.81 -13.78 2.19
C SER A 187 43.58 -13.22 3.39
N ASP A 188 44.68 -12.51 3.15
CA ASP A 188 45.59 -11.94 4.16
C ASP A 188 45.22 -10.51 4.60
N VAL A 189 43.95 -10.12 4.39
CA VAL A 189 43.40 -8.86 4.91
C VAL A 189 43.50 -8.86 6.44
N VAL A 190 44.10 -7.83 7.03
CA VAL A 190 44.21 -7.66 8.49
C VAL A 190 43.11 -6.77 9.02
N SER A 191 42.84 -5.66 8.35
CA SER A 191 41.74 -4.75 8.70
C SER A 191 41.13 -4.12 7.45
N ALA A 192 39.83 -3.82 7.52
CA ALA A 192 39.15 -3.05 6.50
C ALA A 192 38.13 -2.09 7.12
N THR A 193 38.16 -0.83 6.70
CA THR A 193 37.26 0.22 7.21
C THR A 193 36.57 0.92 6.05
N LEU A 194 35.23 0.82 6.03
CA LEU A 194 34.38 1.62 5.14
C LEU A 194 34.10 2.95 5.83
N THR A 195 34.29 4.06 5.11
CA THR A 195 33.93 5.41 5.58
C THR A 195 33.02 6.09 4.56
N MET A 196 31.90 6.64 5.05
CA MET A 196 30.96 7.46 4.29
C MET A 196 30.79 8.81 4.98
N THR A 197 30.56 9.87 4.20
CA THR A 197 30.37 11.22 4.74
C THR A 197 28.91 11.63 4.60
N THR A 198 28.29 12.00 5.71
CA THR A 198 26.93 12.52 5.73
C THR A 198 26.89 13.98 5.24
N THR A 199 25.90 14.30 4.44
CA THR A 199 25.62 15.66 3.92
C THR A 199 24.30 16.22 4.45
N GLY A 200 23.46 15.37 5.05
CA GLY A 200 22.27 15.76 5.79
C GLY A 200 21.88 14.68 6.80
N GLN A 201 21.37 15.09 7.96
CA GLN A 201 20.74 14.21 8.94
C GLN A 201 19.33 14.73 9.19
N TYR A 202 18.35 13.84 9.27
CA TYR A 202 16.96 14.19 9.53
C TYR A 202 16.44 13.36 10.70
N GLY A 203 17.22 13.33 11.78
CA GLY A 203 17.07 12.50 12.97
C GLY A 203 18.04 11.32 13.07
N ASN A 204 18.09 10.68 14.24
CA ASN A 204 19.07 9.63 14.53
C ASN A 204 18.78 8.34 13.75
N VAL A 205 19.83 7.71 13.22
CA VAL A 205 19.76 6.47 12.44
C VAL A 205 20.82 5.48 12.92
N SER A 206 20.42 4.22 13.13
CA SER A 206 21.33 3.08 13.22
C SER A 206 21.54 2.49 11.84
N ALA A 207 22.71 2.73 11.25
CA ALA A 207 23.06 2.25 9.93
C ALA A 207 23.90 0.97 10.02
N GLY A 208 23.38 -0.13 9.49
CA GLY A 208 24.02 -1.44 9.45
C GLY A 208 24.59 -1.76 8.08
N VAL A 209 25.74 -2.44 8.04
CA VAL A 209 26.38 -2.91 6.80
C VAL A 209 26.20 -4.42 6.62
N PHE A 210 25.88 -4.82 5.39
CA PHE A 210 25.57 -6.18 4.98
C PHE A 210 26.34 -6.55 3.71
N GLN A 211 26.59 -7.85 3.53
CA GLN A 211 27.27 -8.38 2.35
C GLN A 211 26.29 -8.44 1.18
N MET A 212 26.57 -7.73 0.08
CA MET A 212 25.72 -7.77 -1.11
C MET A 212 25.80 -9.15 -1.79
N ARG A 213 24.67 -9.62 -2.31
CA ARG A 213 24.55 -10.91 -3.00
C ARG A 213 24.11 -10.71 -4.44
N GLN A 214 24.80 -11.37 -5.37
CA GLN A 214 24.42 -11.41 -6.78
C GLN A 214 23.15 -12.24 -7.02
N PRO A 215 22.26 -11.82 -7.92
CA PRO A 215 21.16 -12.64 -8.40
C PRO A 215 21.68 -13.95 -9.02
N GLY A 216 21.02 -15.08 -8.73
CA GLY A 216 21.35 -16.38 -9.32
C GLY A 216 22.47 -17.18 -8.65
N ALA A 217 23.15 -16.64 -7.63
CA ALA A 217 24.12 -17.42 -6.86
C ALA A 217 23.43 -18.51 -6.01
N THR A 218 23.55 -19.78 -6.40
CA THR A 218 23.09 -20.93 -5.60
C THR A 218 23.91 -21.04 -4.32
N THR A 219 23.25 -20.99 -3.16
CA THR A 219 23.88 -21.21 -1.86
C THR A 219 24.33 -22.66 -1.76
N VAL A 220 25.65 -22.89 -1.70
CA VAL A 220 26.16 -24.15 -1.14
C VAL A 220 25.95 -24.06 0.37
N PRO A 221 25.10 -24.90 0.99
CA PRO A 221 24.88 -24.86 2.42
C PRO A 221 26.18 -25.18 3.16
N THR A 222 26.54 -24.34 4.12
CA THR A 222 27.58 -24.65 5.11
C THR A 222 27.05 -25.77 6.01
N PRO A 223 27.80 -26.85 6.26
CA PRO A 223 27.30 -27.98 7.05
C PRO A 223 27.00 -27.53 8.49
N THR A 224 25.75 -27.68 8.89
CA THR A 224 25.30 -27.48 10.28
C THR A 224 25.81 -28.63 11.15
N PRO A 225 26.41 -28.40 12.33
CA PRO A 225 26.79 -29.48 13.22
C PRO A 225 25.54 -30.25 13.70
N THR A 226 25.58 -31.57 13.52
CA THR A 226 24.49 -32.49 13.88
C THR A 226 24.32 -32.56 15.41
N PRO A 227 23.11 -32.27 15.96
CA PRO A 227 22.86 -32.48 17.38
C PRO A 227 22.77 -33.98 17.72
N THR A 228 23.40 -34.36 18.82
CA THR A 228 23.44 -35.73 19.38
C THR A 228 22.05 -36.15 19.87
N PRO A 229 21.56 -37.36 19.55
CA PRO A 229 20.22 -37.80 19.94
C PRO A 229 20.10 -38.04 21.45
N THR A 230 19.00 -37.54 22.04
CA THR A 230 18.59 -37.75 23.43
C THR A 230 17.67 -38.99 23.50
N PRO A 231 17.79 -39.86 24.52
CA PRO A 231 17.05 -41.13 24.58
C PRO A 231 15.53 -40.93 24.78
N THR A 232 14.76 -41.71 24.02
CA THR A 232 13.30 -41.76 23.99
C THR A 232 12.72 -42.57 25.17
N PRO A 233 11.71 -42.10 25.91
CA PRO A 233 11.02 -42.90 26.91
C PRO A 233 10.01 -43.90 26.28
N THR A 234 9.92 -45.07 26.93
CA THR A 234 9.18 -46.28 26.54
C THR A 234 7.65 -46.12 26.68
N PRO A 235 6.82 -46.67 25.76
CA PRO A 235 5.36 -46.56 25.81
C PRO A 235 4.71 -47.52 26.84
N THR A 236 3.65 -47.02 27.49
CA THR A 236 2.76 -47.73 28.43
C THR A 236 1.58 -48.37 27.68
N PRO A 237 1.08 -49.56 28.06
CA PRO A 237 0.04 -50.27 27.29
C PRO A 237 -1.36 -49.63 27.40
N THR A 238 -2.04 -49.60 26.25
CA THR A 238 -3.41 -49.09 26.05
C THR A 238 -4.46 -50.17 26.35
N PRO A 239 -5.57 -49.87 27.06
CA PRO A 239 -6.65 -50.83 27.29
C PRO A 239 -7.57 -51.01 26.07
N THR A 240 -8.12 -52.23 25.99
CA THR A 240 -8.95 -52.84 24.93
C THR A 240 -10.33 -52.18 24.76
N PRO A 241 -10.87 -52.05 23.52
CA PRO A 241 -12.18 -51.43 23.28
C PRO A 241 -13.37 -52.34 23.62
N THR A 242 -14.42 -51.73 24.16
CA THR A 242 -15.74 -52.31 24.46
C THR A 242 -16.66 -52.17 23.23
N PRO A 243 -17.55 -53.14 22.92
CA PRO A 243 -18.38 -53.10 21.71
C PRO A 243 -19.48 -52.02 21.76
N THR A 244 -19.61 -51.30 20.65
CA THR A 244 -20.60 -50.24 20.39
C THR A 244 -21.96 -50.83 19.98
N PRO A 245 -23.10 -50.36 20.51
CA PRO A 245 -24.42 -50.80 20.08
C PRO A 245 -24.85 -50.24 18.72
N THR A 246 -25.65 -51.04 18.02
CA THR A 246 -26.21 -50.87 16.67
C THR A 246 -27.12 -49.62 16.54
N PRO A 247 -27.05 -48.86 15.42
CA PRO A 247 -27.89 -47.68 15.24
C PRO A 247 -29.34 -48.01 14.86
N THR A 248 -30.27 -47.33 15.54
CA THR A 248 -31.71 -47.27 15.25
C THR A 248 -31.97 -46.38 14.02
N PRO A 249 -32.96 -46.67 13.16
CA PRO A 249 -33.24 -45.87 11.96
C PRO A 249 -33.70 -44.44 12.29
N THR A 250 -33.04 -43.47 11.66
CA THR A 250 -33.33 -42.04 11.75
C THR A 250 -34.59 -41.68 10.94
N PRO A 251 -35.55 -40.91 11.49
CA PRO A 251 -36.71 -40.45 10.74
C PRO A 251 -36.33 -39.43 9.65
N THR A 252 -37.07 -39.49 8.56
CA THR A 252 -36.95 -38.65 7.36
C THR A 252 -37.09 -37.16 7.70
N PRO A 253 -36.20 -36.26 7.20
CA PRO A 253 -36.29 -34.84 7.49
C PRO A 253 -37.50 -34.21 6.79
N THR A 254 -38.34 -33.56 7.59
CA THR A 254 -39.40 -32.64 7.17
C THR A 254 -38.78 -31.44 6.43
N PRO A 255 -39.39 -30.92 5.34
CA PRO A 255 -38.85 -29.78 4.60
C PRO A 255 -38.69 -28.55 5.51
N THR A 256 -37.45 -28.10 5.65
CA THR A 256 -37.09 -26.86 6.34
C THR A 256 -37.69 -25.68 5.58
N PRO A 257 -38.45 -24.77 6.22
CA PRO A 257 -38.93 -23.56 5.57
C PRO A 257 -37.74 -22.74 5.06
N THR A 258 -37.87 -22.26 3.83
CA THR A 258 -36.90 -21.36 3.18
C THR A 258 -36.60 -20.19 4.11
N PRO A 259 -35.32 -19.85 4.38
CA PRO A 259 -35.00 -18.74 5.26
C PRO A 259 -35.57 -17.45 4.67
N THR A 260 -36.46 -16.82 5.42
CA THR A 260 -36.93 -15.46 5.18
C THR A 260 -35.69 -14.55 5.08
N PRO A 261 -35.57 -13.66 4.07
CA PRO A 261 -34.45 -12.75 3.98
C PRO A 261 -34.32 -11.97 5.29
N ASP A 262 -33.13 -12.04 5.88
CA ASP A 262 -32.77 -11.35 7.10
C ASP A 262 -33.12 -9.86 6.93
N PRO A 263 -33.94 -9.25 7.82
CA PRO A 263 -34.25 -7.83 7.73
C PRO A 263 -32.95 -7.05 7.62
N THR A 264 -32.85 -6.26 6.55
CA THR A 264 -31.72 -5.36 6.34
C THR A 264 -31.51 -4.55 7.62
N PRO A 265 -30.32 -4.61 8.25
CA PRO A 265 -30.12 -3.94 9.53
C PRO A 265 -30.44 -2.46 9.36
N THR A 266 -31.47 -2.02 10.07
CA THR A 266 -31.75 -0.61 10.33
C THR A 266 -30.44 0.03 10.78
N PRO A 267 -30.00 1.18 10.23
CA PRO A 267 -28.77 1.80 10.65
C PRO A 267 -28.89 2.20 12.12
N THR A 268 -28.44 1.32 13.01
CA THR A 268 -28.08 1.69 14.36
C THR A 268 -27.02 2.76 14.20
N SER A 269 -27.26 3.92 14.81
CA SER A 269 -26.28 5.00 14.97
C SER A 269 -25.07 4.43 15.72
N SER A 270 -24.20 3.74 14.98
CA SER A 270 -23.07 2.99 15.49
C SER A 270 -21.88 3.93 15.65
N GLU A 271 -21.00 3.56 16.58
CA GLU A 271 -19.63 4.07 16.61
C GLU A 271 -19.06 4.22 15.19
N PRO A 272 -18.30 5.29 14.88
CA PRO A 272 -17.53 5.31 13.65
C PRO A 272 -16.78 3.99 13.49
N PRO A 273 -16.82 3.37 12.30
CA PRO A 273 -16.26 2.04 12.11
C PRO A 273 -14.83 1.97 12.64
N ALA A 274 -14.41 0.84 13.22
CA ALA A 274 -13.08 0.72 13.83
C ALA A 274 -11.92 1.10 12.88
N TRP A 275 -12.13 0.94 11.57
CA TRP A 275 -11.18 1.32 10.53
C TRP A 275 -10.99 2.84 10.35
N TYR A 276 -11.89 3.67 10.88
CA TYR A 276 -11.78 5.14 10.91
C TYR A 276 -10.97 5.68 12.08
N ARG A 277 -10.48 4.83 12.99
CA ARG A 277 -9.69 5.29 14.13
C ARG A 277 -8.44 6.03 13.67
N LEU A 278 -8.05 7.04 14.44
CA LEU A 278 -6.78 7.74 14.27
C LEU A 278 -5.65 6.71 14.35
N TYR A 279 -4.81 6.70 13.33
CA TYR A 279 -3.63 5.85 13.25
C TYR A 279 -2.41 6.74 13.16
N ASP A 280 -1.40 6.45 13.97
CA ASP A 280 -0.22 7.29 14.18
C ASP A 280 1.07 6.67 13.65
N GLY A 281 0.99 5.45 13.09
CA GLY A 281 2.09 4.84 12.35
C GLY A 281 2.42 5.57 11.04
N SER A 282 3.42 5.08 10.32
CA SER A 282 4.03 5.77 9.17
C SER A 282 3.06 6.07 8.02
N THR A 283 1.99 5.29 7.90
CA THR A 283 0.92 5.45 6.89
C THR A 283 -0.37 6.03 7.46
N GLY A 284 -0.30 6.58 8.67
CA GLY A 284 -1.42 7.16 9.40
C GLY A 284 -1.65 8.63 9.12
N VAL A 285 -1.93 9.38 10.18
CA VAL A 285 -2.33 10.77 10.16
C VAL A 285 -1.17 11.70 9.80
N THR A 286 -1.45 12.67 8.95
CA THR A 286 -0.53 13.73 8.49
C THR A 286 -1.27 15.06 8.47
N CYS A 287 -0.60 16.17 8.14
CA CYS A 287 -1.30 17.43 7.94
C CYS A 287 -2.35 17.37 6.81
N SER A 288 -2.13 16.57 5.76
CA SER A 288 -3.05 16.48 4.61
C SER A 288 -4.07 15.34 4.71
N ALA A 289 -3.78 14.30 5.49
CA ALA A 289 -4.62 13.10 5.57
C ALA A 289 -4.93 12.68 7.01
N TRP A 290 -6.18 12.27 7.25
CA TRP A 290 -6.55 11.52 8.45
C TRP A 290 -5.88 10.15 8.48
N ASN A 291 -5.83 9.49 7.30
CA ASN A 291 -5.12 8.25 7.09
C ASN A 291 -4.53 8.23 5.68
N SER A 292 -3.21 8.33 5.58
CA SER A 292 -2.51 8.46 4.29
C SER A 292 -2.49 7.18 3.46
N ALA A 293 -2.61 5.99 4.08
CA ALA A 293 -2.77 4.72 3.38
C ALA A 293 -4.10 4.65 2.62
N ALA A 294 -5.18 5.10 3.25
CA ALA A 294 -6.51 5.14 2.65
C ALA A 294 -6.77 6.38 1.78
N LYS A 295 -5.79 7.29 1.66
CA LYS A 295 -5.96 8.62 1.05
C LYS A 295 -7.14 9.41 1.62
N LEU A 296 -7.54 9.11 2.86
CA LEU A 296 -8.66 9.75 3.53
C LEU A 296 -8.21 11.10 4.05
N THR A 297 -8.67 12.18 3.42
CA THR A 297 -8.25 13.55 3.73
C THR A 297 -9.07 14.17 4.85
N TRP A 298 -8.47 15.16 5.51
CA TRP A 298 -9.24 16.13 6.30
C TRP A 298 -10.16 16.95 5.41
N ARG A 299 -11.22 17.55 5.98
CA ARG A 299 -11.95 18.62 5.26
C ARG A 299 -11.08 19.87 5.17
N ASN A 300 -10.37 20.17 6.26
CA ASN A 300 -9.44 21.30 6.33
C ASN A 300 -8.00 20.78 6.53
N LYS A 301 -7.09 21.22 5.66
CA LYS A 301 -5.66 20.89 5.79
C LYS A 301 -5.15 21.36 7.16
N GLY A 302 -4.44 20.49 7.88
CA GLY A 302 -3.98 20.73 9.24
C GLY A 302 -4.95 20.29 10.33
N GLY A 303 -6.03 19.58 9.97
CA GLY A 303 -6.91 18.91 10.92
C GLY A 303 -8.27 19.60 11.13
N ASP A 304 -9.24 18.81 11.59
CA ASP A 304 -10.58 19.27 11.91
C ASP A 304 -10.87 19.17 13.41
N TRP A 305 -11.58 20.15 13.97
CA TRP A 305 -12.02 20.13 15.37
C TRP A 305 -13.38 20.80 15.57
N PHE A 306 -13.99 20.51 16.72
CA PHE A 306 -15.05 21.31 17.32
C PHE A 306 -14.53 22.00 18.58
N ASP A 307 -15.03 23.19 18.84
CA ASP A 307 -14.74 23.95 20.05
C ASP A 307 -15.82 23.71 21.14
N ALA A 308 -15.69 24.34 22.30
CA ALA A 308 -16.60 24.15 23.43
C ALA A 308 -18.04 24.65 23.17
N SER A 309 -18.24 25.47 22.14
CA SER A 309 -19.56 25.91 21.67
C SER A 309 -20.15 25.00 20.60
N ASN A 310 -19.50 23.85 20.34
CA ASN A 310 -19.81 22.95 19.23
C ASN A 310 -19.64 23.59 17.84
N SER A 311 -18.81 24.63 17.74
CA SER A 311 -18.51 25.29 16.46
C SER A 311 -17.38 24.57 15.76
N ALA A 312 -17.62 24.16 14.51
CA ALA A 312 -16.57 23.57 13.66
C ALA A 312 -15.48 24.61 13.41
N GLN A 313 -14.21 24.22 13.58
CA GLN A 313 -13.05 25.14 13.47
C GLN A 313 -13.11 26.32 14.46
N GLY A 314 -13.93 26.22 15.52
CA GLY A 314 -14.15 27.30 16.47
C GLY A 314 -12.93 27.63 17.34
N ALA A 315 -12.98 28.77 18.02
CA ALA A 315 -11.87 29.34 18.76
C ALA A 315 -11.88 29.02 20.26
N THR A 316 -13.02 28.59 20.82
CA THR A 316 -13.21 28.47 22.27
C THR A 316 -12.80 27.08 22.77
N PRO A 317 -11.66 26.92 23.47
CA PRO A 317 -11.23 25.61 23.92
C PRO A 317 -12.10 25.09 25.09
N PHE A 318 -12.16 23.77 25.26
CA PHE A 318 -12.76 23.14 26.44
C PHE A 318 -11.93 23.37 27.70
N ALA A 319 -10.61 23.43 27.54
CA ALA A 319 -9.64 23.74 28.58
C ALA A 319 -8.43 24.43 27.95
N LYS A 320 -7.71 25.27 28.69
CA LYS A 320 -6.48 25.88 28.19
C LYS A 320 -5.41 25.98 29.26
N VAL A 321 -4.17 26.11 28.81
CA VAL A 321 -2.99 26.25 29.66
C VAL A 321 -2.01 27.25 29.08
N LEU A 322 -1.39 28.05 29.93
CA LEU A 322 -0.24 28.87 29.57
C LEU A 322 1.03 28.04 29.79
N ALA A 323 1.51 27.38 28.74
CA ALA A 323 2.60 26.41 28.83
C ALA A 323 3.96 27.05 28.51
N SER A 324 4.98 26.70 29.32
CA SER A 324 6.37 27.11 29.13
C SER A 324 7.38 26.16 29.80
N GLY A 325 8.64 26.24 29.39
CA GLY A 325 9.77 25.52 29.99
C GLY A 325 9.73 24.00 29.78
N ALA A 326 10.74 23.33 30.33
CA ALA A 326 10.88 21.87 30.28
C ALA A 326 10.41 21.22 31.59
N GLY A 327 9.86 20.01 31.49
CA GLY A 327 9.49 19.16 32.63
C GLY A 327 8.23 19.58 33.40
N LYS A 328 7.50 20.62 32.97
CA LYS A 328 6.30 21.09 33.68
C LYS A 328 5.09 20.25 33.31
N ALA A 329 4.39 19.75 34.33
CA ALA A 329 3.14 19.03 34.19
C ALA A 329 1.94 19.96 34.42
N TYR A 330 0.91 19.81 33.59
CA TYR A 330 -0.32 20.58 33.64
C TYR A 330 -1.51 19.62 33.67
N SER A 331 -2.44 19.86 34.58
CA SER A 331 -3.68 19.10 34.72
C SER A 331 -4.84 19.98 34.27
N LEU A 332 -5.47 19.59 33.17
CA LEU A 332 -6.55 20.33 32.53
C LEU A 332 -7.88 19.65 32.79
N ASP A 333 -8.86 20.37 33.33
CA ASP A 333 -10.24 19.87 33.43
C ASP A 333 -10.87 19.80 32.04
N VAL A 334 -11.13 18.58 31.58
CA VAL A 334 -11.74 18.27 30.28
C VAL A 334 -13.08 17.56 30.47
N THR A 335 -13.72 17.73 31.63
CA THR A 335 -14.96 17.03 32.00
C THR A 335 -16.07 17.22 30.97
N SER A 336 -16.29 18.46 30.51
CA SER A 336 -17.32 18.77 29.52
C SER A 336 -17.06 18.12 28.16
N LEU A 337 -15.79 18.08 27.72
CA LEU A 337 -15.37 17.39 26.50
C LEU A 337 -15.67 15.88 26.59
N VAL A 338 -15.23 15.24 27.67
CA VAL A 338 -15.36 13.79 27.87
C VAL A 338 -16.82 13.38 28.06
N LYS A 339 -17.65 14.19 28.72
CA LYS A 339 -19.11 13.98 28.78
C LYS A 339 -19.72 13.95 27.36
N GLY A 340 -19.23 14.79 26.46
CA GLY A 340 -19.64 14.79 25.04
C GLY A 340 -19.35 13.46 24.31
N TRP A 341 -18.36 12.69 24.75
CA TRP A 341 -18.01 11.40 24.16
C TRP A 341 -18.98 10.26 24.48
N ALA A 342 -19.96 10.49 25.37
CA ALA A 342 -21.05 9.54 25.59
C ALA A 342 -21.91 9.33 24.33
N SER A 343 -21.94 10.32 23.42
CA SER A 343 -22.63 10.19 22.13
C SER A 343 -21.98 9.09 21.26
N PRO A 344 -22.78 8.21 20.62
CA PRO A 344 -22.26 7.16 19.75
C PRO A 344 -21.52 7.72 18.53
N THR A 345 -21.88 8.92 18.07
CA THR A 345 -21.27 9.57 16.89
C THR A 345 -20.03 10.40 17.24
N ALA A 346 -19.79 10.68 18.53
CA ALA A 346 -18.64 11.45 18.96
C ALA A 346 -17.35 10.63 18.85
N TYR A 347 -16.33 11.26 18.29
CA TYR A 347 -14.99 10.71 18.23
C TYR A 347 -14.25 10.97 19.55
N ARG A 348 -13.60 9.95 20.12
CA ARG A 348 -12.89 10.05 21.41
C ARG A 348 -11.47 10.59 21.22
N GLY A 349 -11.38 11.87 20.84
CA GLY A 349 -10.09 12.47 20.51
C GLY A 349 -9.99 13.96 20.85
N VAL A 350 -8.74 14.39 21.02
CA VAL A 350 -8.35 15.75 21.40
C VAL A 350 -7.52 16.36 20.28
N MET A 351 -7.79 17.63 19.97
CA MET A 351 -6.90 18.48 19.18
C MET A 351 -6.28 19.53 20.10
N LEU A 352 -4.96 19.60 20.13
CA LEU A 352 -4.20 20.67 20.79
C LEU A 352 -3.77 21.70 19.75
N LYS A 353 -4.10 22.97 20.00
CA LYS A 353 -3.68 24.11 19.17
C LYS A 353 -3.52 25.36 20.02
N LEU A 354 -2.81 26.36 19.52
CA LEU A 354 -2.76 27.68 20.15
C LEU A 354 -4.15 28.29 20.23
N VAL A 355 -4.45 28.97 21.34
CA VAL A 355 -5.69 29.76 21.48
C VAL A 355 -5.54 31.04 20.64
N PRO A 356 -6.49 31.36 19.74
CA PRO A 356 -6.37 32.56 18.91
C PRO A 356 -6.32 33.83 19.75
N ASN A 357 -5.54 34.83 19.31
CA ASN A 357 -5.40 36.13 19.96
C ASN A 357 -4.86 36.09 21.41
N GLU A 358 -4.24 34.98 21.82
CA GLU A 358 -3.54 34.85 23.10
C GLU A 358 -2.03 34.67 22.88
N THR A 359 -1.26 34.59 23.98
CA THR A 359 0.19 34.43 23.95
C THR A 359 0.61 33.28 23.03
N SER A 360 1.44 33.58 22.05
CA SER A 360 1.95 32.62 21.08
C SER A 360 3.39 32.21 21.36
N GLY A 361 3.70 30.95 21.13
CA GLY A 361 5.04 30.37 21.17
C GLY A 361 5.01 28.97 20.57
N THR A 362 6.11 28.23 20.68
CA THR A 362 6.14 26.82 20.29
C THR A 362 6.30 25.97 21.53
N VAL A 363 5.38 25.02 21.73
CA VAL A 363 5.39 24.11 22.88
C VAL A 363 5.54 22.69 22.39
N TYR A 364 6.44 21.94 23.02
CA TYR A 364 6.67 20.53 22.76
C TYR A 364 6.19 19.76 23.98
N PHE A 365 5.01 19.16 23.91
CA PHE A 365 4.55 18.22 24.93
C PHE A 365 5.19 16.86 24.71
N SER A 366 5.45 16.08 25.76
CA SER A 366 5.80 14.68 25.60
C SER A 366 4.64 13.96 24.88
N SER A 367 4.96 13.14 23.88
CA SER A 367 4.00 12.22 23.24
C SER A 367 3.89 10.90 24.01
N ARG A 368 3.10 9.97 23.48
CA ARG A 368 3.03 8.58 23.93
C ARG A 368 4.40 7.88 23.94
N GLU A 369 5.25 8.17 22.96
CA GLU A 369 6.62 7.65 22.82
C GLU A 369 7.63 8.40 23.70
N GLY A 370 7.22 9.53 24.29
CA GLY A 370 8.04 10.33 25.18
C GLY A 370 8.14 9.80 26.61
N SER A 371 8.98 10.44 27.42
CA SER A 371 9.26 10.02 28.80
C SER A 371 8.13 10.32 29.79
N ALA A 372 7.21 11.23 29.46
CA ALA A 372 6.11 11.66 30.33
C ALA A 372 4.79 11.80 29.52
N PRO A 373 4.25 10.69 29.00
CA PRO A 373 3.18 10.71 28.01
C PRO A 373 1.90 11.37 28.54
N PRO A 374 1.03 11.87 27.65
CA PRO A 374 -0.29 12.38 28.03
C PRO A 374 -1.09 11.31 28.76
N VAL A 375 -1.84 11.71 29.78
CA VAL A 375 -2.70 10.80 30.55
C VAL A 375 -4.07 11.42 30.72
N LEU A 376 -5.12 10.67 30.36
CA LEU A 376 -6.50 11.03 30.64
C LEU A 376 -6.99 10.20 31.84
N THR A 377 -7.43 10.89 32.89
CA THR A 377 -8.08 10.28 34.05
C THR A 377 -9.55 10.68 34.06
N VAL A 378 -10.45 9.70 34.11
CA VAL A 378 -11.90 9.89 34.11
C VAL A 378 -12.48 9.23 35.35
N THR A 379 -13.17 10.00 36.18
CA THR A 379 -13.92 9.48 37.33
C THR A 379 -15.40 9.43 36.97
N TYR A 380 -16.07 8.36 37.39
CA TYR A 380 -17.50 8.14 37.16
C TYR A 380 -18.30 8.44 38.44
N THR A 381 -19.61 8.61 38.33
CA THR A 381 -20.48 8.93 39.47
C THR A 381 -20.49 7.85 40.56
N ASN A 382 -20.20 6.60 40.21
CA ASN A 382 -20.05 5.49 41.16
C ASN A 382 -18.68 5.47 41.88
N GLY A 383 -17.85 6.49 41.69
CA GLY A 383 -16.53 6.61 42.31
C GLY A 383 -15.41 5.84 41.60
N THR A 384 -15.71 5.00 40.60
CA THR A 384 -14.65 4.31 39.85
C THR A 384 -13.90 5.28 38.95
N THR A 385 -12.63 4.98 38.67
CA THR A 385 -11.76 5.83 37.85
C THR A 385 -11.11 4.99 36.76
N ALA A 386 -11.04 5.53 35.54
CA ALA A 386 -10.26 5.01 34.43
C ALA A 386 -9.10 5.96 34.13
N THR A 387 -7.88 5.43 34.06
CA THR A 387 -6.68 6.19 33.70
C THR A 387 -6.05 5.56 32.47
N VAL A 388 -6.02 6.31 31.36
CA VAL A 388 -5.54 5.80 30.07
C VAL A 388 -4.51 6.74 29.44
N LYS A 389 -3.57 6.16 28.70
CA LYS A 389 -2.72 6.88 27.75
C LYS A 389 -3.44 7.01 26.41
N PRO A 390 -3.06 7.97 25.54
CA PRO A 390 -3.58 8.00 24.19
C PRO A 390 -3.24 6.69 23.47
N ASN A 391 -4.20 6.13 22.73
CA ASN A 391 -3.98 4.95 21.90
C ASN A 391 -3.32 5.30 20.57
N ALA A 392 -3.42 6.56 20.14
CA ALA A 392 -2.67 7.14 19.03
C ALA A 392 -2.45 8.63 19.28
N ASP A 393 -1.27 9.16 18.94
CA ASP A 393 -1.03 10.61 18.92
C ASP A 393 -0.08 11.05 17.80
N SER A 394 -0.22 12.30 17.35
CA SER A 394 0.66 12.85 16.31
C SER A 394 0.56 14.37 16.26
N TYR A 395 1.59 15.03 15.75
CA TYR A 395 1.48 16.44 15.33
C TYR A 395 1.41 16.57 13.82
N LEU A 396 0.62 17.54 13.38
CA LEU A 396 0.22 17.73 12.00
C LEU A 396 1.19 18.70 11.31
N ASP A 397 2.32 18.17 10.87
CA ASP A 397 3.35 18.93 10.17
C ASP A 397 3.04 19.08 8.68
N CYS A 398 2.75 20.31 8.27
CA CYS A 398 2.41 20.63 6.89
C CYS A 398 3.62 20.83 5.98
N SER A 399 4.84 20.86 6.53
CA SER A 399 6.09 20.93 5.77
C SER A 399 6.51 19.58 5.21
N THR A 400 5.82 18.50 5.59
CA THR A 400 6.15 17.13 5.19
C THR A 400 4.88 16.33 4.87
N ALA A 401 5.04 15.29 4.06
CA ALA A 401 3.98 14.33 3.77
C ALA A 401 3.95 13.17 4.76
N TYR A 402 4.92 13.08 5.68
CA TYR A 402 5.08 11.95 6.59
C TYR A 402 4.30 12.13 7.89
N ALA A 403 3.76 11.02 8.41
CA ALA A 403 3.17 10.97 9.73
C ALA A 403 4.24 11.17 10.82
N LYS A 404 3.85 11.80 11.93
CA LYS A 404 4.76 12.15 13.03
C LYS A 404 4.48 11.39 14.33
N GLY A 405 3.64 10.37 14.28
CA GLY A 405 3.18 9.67 15.49
C GLY A 405 4.19 8.76 16.16
N THR A 406 5.42 8.65 15.62
CA THR A 406 6.53 8.01 16.32
C THR A 406 7.47 9.03 16.97
N ALA A 407 7.18 10.33 16.88
CA ALA A 407 8.00 11.36 17.50
C ALA A 407 7.76 11.33 19.01
N SER A 408 8.82 11.54 19.81
CA SER A 408 8.73 11.61 21.28
C SER A 408 8.03 12.86 21.82
N THR A 409 7.65 13.77 20.93
CA THR A 409 6.97 15.03 21.28
C THR A 409 5.82 15.36 20.35
N LEU A 410 4.80 15.99 20.93
CA LEU A 410 3.66 16.62 20.26
C LEU A 410 3.93 18.12 20.17
N THR A 411 4.00 18.65 18.96
CA THR A 411 4.31 20.07 18.75
C THR A 411 3.04 20.88 18.54
N VAL A 412 2.96 22.00 19.25
CA VAL A 412 1.91 23.01 19.08
C VAL A 412 2.56 24.36 18.82
N SER A 413 2.21 25.00 17.70
CA SER A 413 2.69 26.32 17.30
C SER A 413 1.62 27.05 16.47
N SER A 414 1.96 28.20 15.89
CA SER A 414 1.07 28.92 14.97
C SER A 414 0.70 28.10 13.73
N SER A 415 1.58 27.19 13.28
CA SER A 415 1.37 26.35 12.10
C SER A 415 1.11 24.88 12.44
N LEU A 416 1.47 24.42 13.63
CA LEU A 416 1.41 23.01 14.02
C LEU A 416 0.33 22.77 15.09
N LYS A 417 -0.43 21.71 14.89
CA LYS A 417 -1.47 21.22 15.83
C LYS A 417 -1.16 19.77 16.18
N SER A 418 -1.62 19.30 17.33
CA SER A 418 -1.44 17.90 17.73
C SER A 418 -2.76 17.20 17.95
N ALA A 419 -2.91 16.00 17.40
CA ALA A 419 -4.08 15.15 17.53
C ALA A 419 -3.77 13.98 18.46
N LEU A 420 -4.69 13.68 19.37
CA LEU A 420 -4.62 12.54 20.28
C LEU A 420 -5.94 11.78 20.24
N SER A 421 -5.88 10.48 20.41
CA SER A 421 -7.04 9.59 20.51
C SER A 421 -6.97 8.80 21.80
N PHE A 422 -8.13 8.53 22.41
CA PHE A 422 -8.23 7.76 23.65
C PHE A 422 -9.28 6.66 23.51
N ASP A 423 -8.99 5.47 24.02
CA ASP A 423 -9.94 4.37 24.11
C ASP A 423 -10.49 4.28 25.54
N ILE A 424 -11.62 4.94 25.79
CA ILE A 424 -12.35 4.87 27.06
C ILE A 424 -13.81 4.45 26.85
N PRO A 425 -14.45 3.72 27.78
CA PRO A 425 -15.86 3.36 27.65
C PRO A 425 -16.76 4.58 27.40
N ARG A 426 -17.69 4.48 26.44
CA ARG A 426 -18.72 5.51 26.26
C ARG A 426 -19.72 5.40 27.40
N ARG A 427 -19.73 6.40 28.26
CA ARG A 427 -20.52 6.42 29.50
C ARG A 427 -21.07 7.82 29.73
N SER A 428 -22.35 7.92 30.04
CA SER A 428 -23.02 9.19 30.36
C SER A 428 -22.78 9.64 31.80
N ASP A 429 -22.31 8.73 32.66
CA ASP A 429 -22.13 8.92 34.09
C ASP A 429 -20.70 9.37 34.47
N VAL A 430 -20.05 10.14 33.60
CA VAL A 430 -18.77 10.81 33.88
C VAL A 430 -18.99 11.91 34.91
N SER A 431 -18.30 11.84 36.06
CA SER A 431 -18.35 12.88 37.10
C SER A 431 -17.29 13.96 36.88
N SER A 432 -16.05 13.55 36.61
CA SER A 432 -14.94 14.45 36.26
C SER A 432 -13.97 13.79 35.28
N ALA A 433 -13.24 14.62 34.52
CA ALA A 433 -12.15 14.14 33.67
C ALA A 433 -11.00 15.15 33.62
N THR A 434 -9.77 14.66 33.75
CA THR A 434 -8.55 15.47 33.76
C THR A 434 -7.57 14.95 32.70
N LEU A 435 -7.13 15.84 31.81
CA LEU A 435 -6.04 15.57 30.87
C LEU A 435 -4.73 16.14 31.42
N LYS A 436 -3.77 15.25 31.70
CA LYS A 436 -2.42 15.62 32.10
C LYS A 436 -1.52 15.73 30.87
N LEU A 437 -0.88 16.88 30.69
CA LEU A 437 0.14 17.14 29.67
C LEU A 437 1.45 17.54 30.34
N THR A 438 2.58 17.07 29.81
CA THR A 438 3.91 17.44 30.33
C THR A 438 4.73 18.08 29.21
N THR A 439 5.32 19.26 29.43
CA THR A 439 6.21 19.87 28.45
C THR A 439 7.55 19.16 28.45
N ALA A 440 7.98 18.68 27.29
CA ALA A 440 9.36 18.27 27.06
C ALA A 440 10.27 19.51 26.96
N SER A 441 9.82 20.54 26.24
CA SER A 441 10.46 21.85 26.14
C SER A 441 9.49 22.89 25.59
N SER A 442 9.90 24.15 25.53
CA SER A 442 9.21 25.20 24.77
C SER A 442 10.18 26.25 24.26
N SER A 443 9.80 26.94 23.19
CA SER A 443 10.40 28.21 22.77
C SER A 443 9.39 29.32 23.07
N GLY A 444 9.68 30.07 24.13
CA GLY A 444 8.75 31.05 24.70
C GLY A 444 7.64 30.42 25.56
N THR A 445 6.57 31.18 25.75
CA THR A 445 5.36 30.79 26.48
C THR A 445 4.20 30.81 25.50
N ALA A 446 3.28 29.84 25.58
CA ALA A 446 2.13 29.81 24.67
C ALA A 446 0.83 29.40 25.39
N SER A 447 -0.28 30.03 25.02
CA SER A 447 -1.61 29.60 25.42
C SER A 447 -2.07 28.46 24.51
N VAL A 448 -2.12 27.24 25.04
CA VAL A 448 -2.53 26.03 24.32
C VAL A 448 -3.92 25.62 24.79
N GLY A 449 -4.84 25.44 23.84
CA GLY A 449 -6.20 24.98 24.11
C GLY A 449 -6.41 23.51 23.72
N VAL A 450 -7.34 22.88 24.44
CA VAL A 450 -7.88 21.54 24.18
C VAL A 450 -9.21 21.67 23.43
N TYR A 451 -9.30 21.04 22.27
CA TYR A 451 -10.47 21.04 21.40
C TYR A 451 -10.89 19.61 21.11
N GLN A 452 -12.14 19.42 20.71
CA GLN A 452 -12.66 18.11 20.29
C GLN A 452 -12.09 17.77 18.91
N LEU A 453 -11.31 16.69 18.79
CA LEU A 453 -10.86 16.21 17.49
C LEU A 453 -12.06 15.76 16.65
N ARG A 454 -12.15 16.23 15.41
CA ARG A 454 -13.22 15.86 14.48
C ARG A 454 -12.65 14.94 13.41
N GLN A 455 -13.12 13.69 13.40
CA GLN A 455 -12.84 12.75 12.32
C GLN A 455 -13.48 13.23 10.99
N PRO A 456 -12.97 12.76 9.83
CA PRO A 456 -13.65 12.94 8.55
C PRO A 456 -15.08 12.42 8.59
N GLU A 457 -15.94 12.98 7.73
CA GLU A 457 -17.28 12.42 7.53
C GLU A 457 -17.18 10.96 7.08
N THR A 458 -18.10 10.13 7.56
CA THR A 458 -18.26 8.76 7.08
C THR A 458 -19.37 8.72 6.02
N GLY A 459 -19.29 7.75 5.11
CA GLY A 459 -20.33 7.51 4.11
C GLY A 459 -21.71 7.19 4.70
N ALA A 460 -21.83 6.97 6.01
CA ALA A 460 -23.11 6.69 6.68
C ALA A 460 -24.14 7.82 6.47
N ASN A 461 -23.69 9.08 6.52
CA ASN A 461 -24.57 10.26 6.40
C ASN A 461 -24.79 10.72 4.96
N VAL A 462 -24.14 10.10 3.98
CA VAL A 462 -24.35 10.42 2.56
C VAL A 462 -25.65 9.75 2.09
N PRO A 463 -26.63 10.51 1.56
CA PRO A 463 -27.89 9.94 1.10
C PRO A 463 -27.66 8.99 -0.08
N VAL A 464 -28.40 7.89 -0.08
CA VAL A 464 -28.48 6.98 -1.23
C VAL A 464 -29.34 7.63 -2.29
N GLN A 465 -28.79 7.83 -3.48
CA GLN A 465 -29.53 8.28 -4.65
C GLN A 465 -30.16 7.05 -5.33
N GLN A 466 -31.47 7.12 -5.58
CA GLN A 466 -32.19 6.11 -6.34
C GLN A 466 -32.20 6.48 -7.82
N GLY A 467 -32.10 5.48 -8.69
CA GLY A 467 -32.11 5.65 -10.14
C GLY A 467 -33.08 4.69 -10.82
N VAL A 468 -32.86 4.44 -12.11
CA VAL A 468 -33.68 3.50 -12.92
C VAL A 468 -33.88 2.15 -12.24
N ALA A 469 -32.86 1.60 -11.58
CA ALA A 469 -32.89 0.29 -10.92
C ALA A 469 -33.91 0.20 -9.77
N ALA A 470 -34.39 1.32 -9.22
CA ALA A 470 -35.39 1.31 -8.16
C ALA A 470 -36.77 0.73 -8.61
N ALA A 471 -37.03 0.70 -9.91
CA ALA A 471 -38.22 0.08 -10.49
C ALA A 471 -38.07 -1.43 -10.78
N TYR A 472 -36.84 -1.97 -10.72
CA TYR A 472 -36.51 -3.32 -11.17
C TYR A 472 -35.78 -4.10 -10.06
N PRO A 473 -36.50 -4.82 -9.19
CA PRO A 473 -35.88 -5.66 -8.17
C PRO A 473 -34.87 -6.65 -8.75
N ASN A 474 -33.67 -6.71 -8.17
CA ASN A 474 -32.51 -7.46 -8.64
C ASN A 474 -32.19 -7.23 -10.13
N ASP A 475 -32.49 -6.00 -10.60
CA ASP A 475 -32.41 -5.56 -11.98
C ASP A 475 -33.21 -6.41 -12.98
N VAL A 476 -34.10 -7.31 -12.54
CA VAL A 476 -34.85 -8.18 -13.44
C VAL A 476 -35.78 -7.33 -14.31
N GLY A 477 -35.63 -7.44 -15.64
CA GLY A 477 -36.42 -6.68 -16.62
C GLY A 477 -35.95 -5.24 -16.87
N ILE A 478 -34.84 -4.80 -16.26
CA ILE A 478 -34.29 -3.44 -16.44
C ILE A 478 -33.92 -3.11 -17.91
N GLU A 479 -33.67 -4.13 -18.73
CA GLU A 479 -33.43 -4.00 -20.18
C GLU A 479 -34.64 -3.43 -20.95
N ASN A 480 -35.83 -3.44 -20.34
CA ASN A 480 -37.04 -2.87 -20.93
C ASN A 480 -37.18 -1.36 -20.64
N ASP A 481 -36.33 -0.76 -19.77
CA ASP A 481 -36.34 0.68 -19.56
C ASP A 481 -35.80 1.41 -20.81
N PRO A 482 -36.48 2.43 -21.34
CA PRO A 482 -36.07 3.12 -22.57
C PRO A 482 -34.74 3.87 -22.46
N ASN A 483 -34.22 4.09 -21.24
CA ASN A 483 -32.93 4.72 -21.00
C ASN A 483 -31.78 3.72 -21.00
N VAL A 484 -32.06 2.44 -20.73
CA VAL A 484 -31.07 1.37 -20.64
C VAL A 484 -30.75 0.87 -22.04
N VAL A 485 -29.44 0.77 -22.33
CA VAL A 485 -28.95 0.43 -23.68
C VAL A 485 -28.18 -0.89 -23.70
N PHE A 486 -27.80 -1.41 -22.53
CA PHE A 486 -27.14 -2.71 -22.41
C PHE A 486 -27.30 -3.26 -21.00
N VAL A 487 -27.49 -4.58 -20.90
CA VAL A 487 -27.53 -5.33 -19.65
C VAL A 487 -26.78 -6.65 -19.80
N GLU A 488 -25.86 -6.94 -18.90
CA GLU A 488 -25.19 -8.25 -18.77
C GLU A 488 -25.25 -8.74 -17.32
N ARG A 489 -25.78 -9.94 -17.14
CA ARG A 489 -25.95 -10.62 -15.84
C ARG A 489 -25.04 -11.84 -15.70
N PHE A 490 -24.33 -12.20 -16.77
CA PHE A 490 -23.44 -13.36 -16.84
C PHE A 490 -24.15 -14.68 -16.54
N GLU A 491 -25.40 -14.81 -16.97
CA GLU A 491 -26.24 -16.01 -16.83
C GLU A 491 -25.93 -17.09 -17.90
N GLN A 492 -25.06 -16.77 -18.86
CA GLN A 492 -24.71 -17.66 -19.97
C GLN A 492 -23.19 -17.78 -20.14
N SER A 493 -22.70 -19.00 -20.43
CA SER A 493 -21.27 -19.29 -20.60
C SER A 493 -20.64 -18.60 -21.82
N ASN A 494 -21.44 -18.21 -22.82
CA ASN A 494 -21.04 -17.49 -24.02
C ASN A 494 -21.18 -15.95 -23.89
N TYR A 495 -21.21 -15.40 -22.67
CA TYR A 495 -21.37 -13.96 -22.40
C TYR A 495 -20.57 -13.04 -23.33
N TYR A 496 -19.32 -13.41 -23.67
CA TYR A 496 -18.40 -12.64 -24.51
C TYR A 496 -18.95 -12.31 -25.91
N GLN A 497 -19.90 -13.11 -26.43
CA GLN A 497 -20.55 -12.86 -27.72
C GLN A 497 -21.39 -11.58 -27.71
N ARG A 498 -22.06 -11.29 -26.57
CA ARG A 498 -22.84 -10.05 -26.39
C ARG A 498 -21.94 -8.81 -26.35
N TRP A 499 -20.67 -9.00 -26.00
CA TRP A 499 -19.63 -7.98 -26.02
C TRP A 499 -18.90 -7.90 -27.37
N GLY A 500 -19.30 -8.69 -28.36
CA GLY A 500 -18.79 -8.64 -29.73
C GLY A 500 -17.60 -9.55 -30.06
N TYR A 501 -17.31 -10.53 -29.21
CA TYR A 501 -16.28 -11.52 -29.48
C TYR A 501 -16.90 -12.81 -30.03
N SER A 502 -16.40 -13.33 -31.15
CA SER A 502 -16.89 -14.61 -31.70
C SER A 502 -16.45 -15.81 -30.84
N THR A 503 -15.24 -15.75 -30.28
CA THR A 503 -14.67 -16.74 -29.37
C THR A 503 -14.08 -16.07 -28.14
N LYS A 504 -14.04 -16.80 -27.01
CA LYS A 504 -13.38 -16.35 -25.79
C LYS A 504 -11.85 -16.42 -25.98
N PRO A 505 -11.11 -15.32 -25.80
CA PRO A 505 -9.64 -15.36 -25.79
C PRO A 505 -9.10 -16.34 -24.74
N SER A 506 -8.09 -17.12 -25.11
CA SER A 506 -7.56 -18.21 -24.27
C SER A 506 -6.83 -17.73 -23.02
N ASN A 507 -6.31 -16.50 -23.02
CA ASN A 507 -5.64 -15.87 -21.88
C ASN A 507 -6.61 -15.23 -20.88
N TRP A 508 -7.93 -15.39 -21.05
CA TRP A 508 -8.93 -14.86 -20.12
C TRP A 508 -9.30 -15.90 -19.07
N THR A 509 -9.00 -15.56 -17.82
CA THR A 509 -9.32 -16.33 -16.61
C THR A 509 -10.65 -15.86 -16.01
N ALA A 510 -11.70 -15.88 -16.83
CA ALA A 510 -13.02 -15.40 -16.45
C ALA A 510 -14.16 -16.33 -16.88
N GLU A 511 -15.00 -16.75 -15.93
CA GLU A 511 -16.12 -17.66 -16.15
C GLU A 511 -17.34 -17.31 -15.29
N PRO A 512 -18.57 -17.48 -15.80
CA PRO A 512 -19.77 -17.48 -14.96
C PRO A 512 -19.72 -18.60 -13.93
N VAL A 513 -20.06 -18.28 -12.69
CA VAL A 513 -20.15 -19.24 -11.58
C VAL A 513 -21.41 -18.98 -10.76
N SER A 514 -22.06 -20.05 -10.30
CA SER A 514 -23.22 -19.99 -9.39
C SER A 514 -22.84 -20.15 -7.92
N SER A 515 -21.64 -20.63 -7.63
CA SER A 515 -21.09 -20.79 -6.28
C SER A 515 -19.56 -20.95 -6.32
N ASP A 516 -18.92 -20.89 -5.15
CA ASP A 516 -17.53 -21.32 -4.97
C ASP A 516 -17.29 -21.93 -3.58
N SER A 517 -16.06 -22.40 -3.34
CA SER A 517 -15.64 -23.00 -2.06
C SER A 517 -15.49 -21.99 -0.91
N ASN A 518 -15.61 -20.68 -1.16
CA ASN A 518 -15.38 -19.60 -0.22
C ASN A 518 -16.68 -18.87 0.18
N GLY A 519 -17.83 -19.50 -0.03
CA GLY A 519 -19.14 -18.96 0.35
C GLY A 519 -19.62 -17.82 -0.55
N PHE A 520 -19.14 -17.73 -1.79
CA PHE A 520 -19.67 -16.81 -2.79
C PHE A 520 -21.15 -17.10 -3.10
N GLN A 521 -21.95 -16.03 -3.24
CA GLN A 521 -23.33 -16.07 -3.72
C GLN A 521 -23.52 -14.99 -4.78
N PRO A 522 -24.01 -15.32 -5.99
CA PRO A 522 -24.35 -14.35 -7.03
C PRO A 522 -25.56 -13.48 -6.63
N LEU A 523 -25.80 -12.36 -7.33
CA LEU A 523 -27.02 -11.56 -7.11
C LEU A 523 -28.25 -12.24 -7.72
N ASN A 524 -28.03 -12.98 -8.81
CA ASN A 524 -29.05 -13.76 -9.52
C ASN A 524 -28.64 -15.26 -9.55
N ASN A 525 -28.57 -15.94 -10.70
CA ASN A 525 -28.18 -17.36 -10.71
C ASN A 525 -26.67 -17.57 -10.88
N SER A 526 -25.98 -16.65 -11.57
CA SER A 526 -24.53 -16.68 -11.68
C SER A 526 -23.92 -15.30 -11.82
N ALA A 527 -22.64 -15.17 -11.49
CA ALA A 527 -21.86 -13.95 -11.74
C ALA A 527 -20.55 -14.30 -12.45
N LEU A 528 -19.95 -13.32 -13.13
CA LEU A 528 -18.63 -13.50 -13.72
C LEU A 528 -17.56 -13.50 -12.63
N ARG A 529 -16.96 -14.66 -12.38
CA ARG A 529 -15.71 -14.74 -11.62
C ARG A 529 -14.55 -14.40 -12.55
N VAL A 530 -13.71 -13.46 -12.15
CA VAL A 530 -12.44 -13.13 -12.81
C VAL A 530 -11.31 -13.46 -11.84
N ARG A 531 -10.33 -14.24 -12.30
CA ARG A 531 -9.15 -14.60 -11.53
C ARG A 531 -7.91 -13.95 -12.12
N ILE A 532 -6.97 -13.51 -11.29
CA ILE A 532 -5.60 -13.24 -11.72
C ILE A 532 -4.74 -14.23 -10.96
N GLU A 533 -4.17 -15.19 -11.68
CA GLU A 533 -3.42 -16.30 -11.08
C GLU A 533 -2.04 -15.83 -10.62
N SER A 534 -1.53 -16.39 -9.53
CA SER A 534 -0.19 -16.08 -9.01
C SER A 534 0.88 -16.22 -10.09
N GLY A 535 1.79 -15.25 -10.15
CA GLY A 535 2.81 -15.17 -11.21
C GLY A 535 2.29 -14.63 -12.55
N THR A 536 1.02 -14.27 -12.66
CA THR A 536 0.44 -13.56 -13.82
C THR A 536 0.01 -12.15 -13.43
N ASN A 537 -0.47 -11.36 -14.38
CA ASN A 537 -0.99 -10.03 -14.09
C ASN A 537 -2.36 -9.75 -14.72
N PHE A 538 -2.86 -10.61 -15.61
CA PHE A 538 -3.99 -10.30 -16.46
C PHE A 538 -5.19 -11.21 -16.16
N GLY A 539 -6.39 -10.64 -16.08
CA GLY A 539 -7.63 -11.39 -15.90
C GLY A 539 -8.54 -11.33 -17.12
N ILE A 540 -9.01 -10.13 -17.48
CA ILE A 540 -9.96 -9.93 -18.58
C ILE A 540 -9.86 -8.54 -19.21
N SER A 541 -10.27 -8.42 -20.48
CA SER A 541 -10.48 -7.13 -21.15
C SER A 541 -11.63 -7.18 -22.17
N LEU A 542 -12.88 -7.03 -21.72
CA LEU A 542 -14.03 -6.87 -22.61
C LEU A 542 -14.18 -5.41 -23.04
N GLN A 543 -14.60 -5.17 -24.29
CA GLN A 543 -14.89 -3.84 -24.80
C GLN A 543 -16.29 -3.80 -25.41
N LEU A 544 -17.20 -3.06 -24.78
CA LEU A 544 -18.54 -2.82 -25.31
C LEU A 544 -18.55 -1.49 -26.07
N LYS A 545 -18.54 -1.55 -27.40
CA LYS A 545 -18.54 -0.37 -28.27
C LYS A 545 -19.90 0.30 -28.28
N THR A 546 -19.98 1.58 -27.91
CA THR A 546 -21.23 2.36 -27.87
C THR A 546 -21.88 2.46 -29.24
N GLN A 547 -21.07 2.64 -30.29
CA GLN A 547 -21.54 2.60 -31.68
C GLN A 547 -22.34 1.33 -32.02
N LYS A 548 -21.96 0.18 -31.45
CA LYS A 548 -22.62 -1.10 -31.70
C LYS A 548 -23.95 -1.23 -30.96
N ILE A 549 -24.01 -0.77 -29.70
CA ILE A 549 -25.19 -0.93 -28.85
C ILE A 549 -26.21 0.21 -28.98
N MET A 550 -25.79 1.39 -29.40
CA MET A 550 -26.63 2.59 -29.48
C MET A 550 -26.80 3.11 -30.91
N GLY A 551 -25.98 2.68 -31.86
CA GLY A 551 -25.94 3.22 -33.23
C GLY A 551 -25.20 4.56 -33.35
N TYR A 552 -24.69 5.10 -32.24
CA TYR A 552 -23.89 6.34 -32.19
C TYR A 552 -22.95 6.30 -30.98
N GLN A 553 -22.01 7.24 -30.91
CA GLN A 553 -21.12 7.44 -29.77
C GLN A 553 -21.56 8.67 -28.97
N PRO A 554 -21.99 8.53 -27.69
CA PRO A 554 -22.52 9.64 -26.91
C PRO A 554 -21.42 10.50 -26.28
N ASP A 555 -21.76 11.75 -25.97
CA ASP A 555 -20.92 12.65 -25.15
C ASP A 555 -21.20 12.51 -23.65
N GLU A 556 -22.21 11.75 -23.24
CA GLU A 556 -22.45 11.41 -21.83
C GLU A 556 -23.03 10.01 -21.66
N LEU A 557 -22.63 9.31 -20.59
CA LEU A 557 -23.06 7.92 -20.38
C LEU A 557 -22.92 7.52 -18.91
N TYR A 558 -23.86 6.69 -18.44
CA TYR A 558 -23.79 5.99 -17.18
C TYR A 558 -23.43 4.52 -17.41
N MET A 559 -22.51 4.01 -16.59
CA MET A 559 -22.15 2.59 -16.53
C MET A 559 -22.12 2.16 -15.08
N ARG A 560 -22.92 1.15 -14.74
CA ARG A 560 -22.92 0.49 -13.43
C ARG A 560 -22.50 -0.96 -13.58
N TYR A 561 -21.74 -1.47 -12.62
CA TYR A 561 -21.52 -2.91 -12.43
C TYR A 561 -21.52 -3.21 -10.94
N ASN A 562 -21.97 -4.40 -10.57
CA ASN A 562 -21.84 -4.86 -9.19
C ASN A 562 -20.52 -5.59 -9.03
N LEU A 563 -19.81 -5.27 -7.94
CA LEU A 563 -18.47 -5.76 -7.66
C LEU A 563 -18.46 -6.47 -6.31
N ARG A 564 -17.89 -7.66 -6.25
CA ARG A 564 -17.52 -8.32 -5.00
C ARG A 564 -16.07 -8.77 -5.10
N LEU A 565 -15.23 -8.33 -4.17
CA LEU A 565 -13.85 -8.77 -4.08
C LEU A 565 -13.78 -10.06 -3.27
N GLY A 566 -13.03 -11.06 -3.72
CA GLY A 566 -12.83 -12.31 -2.99
C GLY A 566 -12.01 -12.12 -1.70
N SER A 567 -12.05 -13.08 -0.79
CA SER A 567 -11.25 -13.08 0.45
C SER A 567 -9.74 -12.97 0.19
N ASN A 568 -9.28 -13.46 -0.95
CA ASN A 568 -7.89 -13.40 -1.40
C ASN A 568 -7.47 -12.05 -1.98
N PHE A 569 -8.39 -11.09 -2.11
CA PHE A 569 -8.08 -9.77 -2.66
C PHE A 569 -7.44 -8.87 -1.59
N GLN A 570 -6.18 -9.11 -1.24
CA GLN A 570 -5.43 -8.41 -0.19
C GLN A 570 -3.94 -8.27 -0.55
N ASN A 571 -3.17 -7.40 0.12
CA ASN A 571 -1.72 -7.29 -0.09
C ASN A 571 -1.31 -7.09 -1.57
N THR A 572 -1.98 -6.20 -2.28
CA THR A 572 -1.77 -5.85 -3.69
C THR A 572 -1.09 -4.47 -3.83
N PRO A 573 0.20 -4.30 -3.45
CA PRO A 573 0.86 -2.99 -3.36
C PRO A 573 0.81 -2.18 -4.64
N ASP A 574 0.93 -2.85 -5.79
CA ASP A 574 1.03 -2.19 -7.09
C ASP A 574 -0.37 -1.84 -7.65
N GLY A 575 -1.45 -2.22 -6.93
CA GLY A 575 -2.83 -1.98 -7.31
C GLY A 575 -3.20 -2.68 -8.62
N GLY A 576 -4.14 -2.10 -9.36
CA GLY A 576 -4.49 -2.60 -10.69
C GLY A 576 -5.61 -1.82 -11.35
N LYS A 577 -6.20 -2.39 -12.41
CA LYS A 577 -7.30 -1.79 -13.15
C LYS A 577 -8.63 -2.46 -12.86
N MET A 578 -9.67 -1.65 -12.94
CA MET A 578 -11.06 -2.01 -12.85
C MET A 578 -11.81 -1.41 -14.05
N PRO A 579 -13.04 -1.88 -14.33
CA PRO A 579 -13.86 -1.37 -15.42
C PRO A 579 -14.08 0.15 -15.39
N GLY A 580 -14.29 0.75 -16.56
CA GLY A 580 -14.71 2.15 -16.70
C GLY A 580 -14.91 2.57 -18.15
N LEU A 581 -15.21 3.85 -18.37
CA LEU A 581 -15.48 4.42 -19.69
C LEU A 581 -14.22 4.91 -20.40
N SER A 582 -14.23 4.87 -21.73
CA SER A 582 -13.09 5.27 -22.57
C SER A 582 -13.55 5.85 -23.91
N GLY A 583 -12.77 6.80 -24.42
CA GLY A 583 -12.89 7.36 -25.76
C GLY A 583 -11.62 7.19 -26.58
N SER A 584 -10.86 6.09 -26.38
CA SER A 584 -9.64 5.81 -27.14
C SER A 584 -9.60 4.44 -27.82
N ASN A 585 -9.21 4.41 -29.09
CA ASN A 585 -8.85 3.19 -29.84
C ASN A 585 -7.33 3.03 -29.96
N ALA A 586 -6.66 3.00 -28.81
CA ALA A 586 -5.23 2.69 -28.64
C ALA A 586 -4.18 3.77 -28.98
N ALA A 587 -4.55 4.94 -29.52
CA ALA A 587 -3.60 6.05 -29.73
C ALA A 587 -3.06 6.60 -28.40
N CYS A 588 -3.94 6.89 -27.44
CA CYS A 588 -3.57 7.14 -26.04
C CYS A 588 -4.52 6.41 -25.07
N GLY A 589 -4.42 6.68 -23.78
CA GLY A 589 -5.39 6.20 -22.79
C GLY A 589 -5.04 4.84 -22.19
N ASN A 590 -3.89 4.29 -22.55
CA ASN A 590 -3.35 3.05 -21.98
C ASN A 590 -1.82 3.06 -22.00
N GLY A 591 -1.22 2.17 -21.19
CA GLY A 591 0.22 1.89 -21.07
C GLY A 591 1.19 2.94 -21.64
N GLY A 592 1.67 3.87 -20.80
CA GLY A 592 2.70 4.83 -21.17
C GLY A 592 2.38 5.79 -22.33
N ARG A 593 1.16 5.74 -22.89
CA ARG A 593 0.71 6.62 -23.98
C ARG A 593 -0.09 7.77 -23.38
N ALA A 594 0.58 8.89 -23.13
CA ALA A 594 -0.04 10.13 -22.68
C ALA A 594 -1.12 10.58 -23.66
N CYS A 595 -2.17 11.23 -23.15
CA CYS A 595 -3.19 11.86 -23.98
C CYS A 595 -2.92 13.37 -24.06
N THR A 596 -3.06 13.91 -25.25
CA THR A 596 -2.88 15.33 -25.55
C THR A 596 -4.23 16.06 -25.72
N GLY A 597 -5.32 15.30 -25.68
CA GLY A 597 -6.69 15.79 -25.91
C GLY A 597 -7.13 15.73 -27.37
N THR A 598 -6.22 15.38 -28.29
CA THR A 598 -6.51 15.18 -29.71
C THR A 598 -6.45 13.72 -30.15
N ASP A 599 -6.18 12.80 -29.24
CA ASP A 599 -5.78 11.40 -29.49
C ASP A 599 -6.52 10.37 -28.61
N GLY A 600 -7.51 10.82 -27.83
CA GLY A 600 -8.38 10.01 -26.98
C GLY A 600 -8.24 10.30 -25.48
N TRP A 601 -8.82 9.41 -24.66
CA TRP A 601 -8.79 9.47 -23.20
C TRP A 601 -9.30 8.13 -22.61
N SER A 602 -9.04 7.87 -21.34
CA SER A 602 -9.70 6.77 -20.61
C SER A 602 -9.88 7.09 -19.13
N LEU A 603 -11.02 6.70 -18.56
CA LEU A 603 -11.34 6.85 -17.13
C LEU A 603 -11.66 5.47 -16.54
N ARG A 604 -10.71 4.54 -16.66
CA ARG A 604 -10.84 3.19 -16.13
C ARG A 604 -10.85 3.21 -14.60
N GLY A 605 -11.52 2.27 -13.97
CA GLY A 605 -11.39 2.07 -12.54
C GLY A 605 -9.98 1.58 -12.14
N SER A 606 -9.69 1.63 -10.86
CA SER A 606 -8.45 1.15 -10.25
C SER A 606 -8.68 0.72 -8.81
N PHE A 607 -7.73 -0.03 -8.27
CA PHE A 607 -7.71 -0.44 -6.86
C PHE A 607 -6.31 -0.32 -6.27
N PHE A 608 -6.23 -0.09 -4.95
CA PHE A 608 -5.00 -0.03 -4.16
C PHE A 608 -5.23 -0.68 -2.79
N THR A 609 -4.19 -1.25 -2.19
CA THR A 609 -4.21 -1.74 -0.81
C THR A 609 -3.21 -0.99 0.05
N THR A 610 -3.52 -0.89 1.34
CA THR A 610 -2.48 -0.79 2.35
C THR A 610 -1.87 -2.17 2.60
N ASN A 611 -0.56 -2.23 2.80
CA ASN A 611 0.15 -3.47 3.17
C ASN A 611 0.64 -3.45 4.62
N ASP A 612 0.13 -2.51 5.41
CA ASP A 612 0.45 -2.35 6.82
C ASP A 612 -0.69 -2.97 7.65
N PRO A 613 -0.53 -4.20 8.20
CA PRO A 613 -1.58 -4.86 8.95
C PRO A 613 -1.89 -4.18 10.28
N SER A 614 -1.03 -3.27 10.75
CA SER A 614 -1.28 -2.48 11.96
C SER A 614 -2.16 -1.26 11.69
N ASN A 615 -2.25 -0.82 10.43
CA ASN A 615 -3.13 0.27 10.05
C ASN A 615 -4.59 -0.23 10.07
N PRO A 616 -5.51 0.44 10.79
CA PRO A 616 -6.89 -0.02 10.96
C PRO A 616 -7.69 -0.08 9.64
N VAL A 617 -7.19 0.52 8.56
CA VAL A 617 -7.81 0.40 7.23
C VAL A 617 -7.46 -0.92 6.54
N TYR A 618 -6.45 -1.66 6.99
CA TYR A 618 -6.19 -3.03 6.54
C TYR A 618 -7.32 -3.96 7.02
N PRO A 619 -7.81 -4.92 6.20
CA PRO A 619 -7.36 -5.28 4.84
C PRO A 619 -8.16 -4.61 3.70
N ARG A 620 -8.83 -3.47 3.93
CA ARG A 620 -9.71 -2.85 2.92
C ARG A 620 -8.98 -2.41 1.66
N ILE A 621 -9.77 -2.32 0.59
CA ILE A 621 -9.31 -1.97 -0.76
C ILE A 621 -9.82 -0.57 -1.11
N LEU A 622 -8.90 0.32 -1.46
CA LEU A 622 -9.24 1.64 -1.97
C LEU A 622 -9.52 1.53 -3.46
N LEU A 623 -10.75 1.86 -3.87
CA LEU A 623 -11.11 2.03 -5.26
C LEU A 623 -10.85 3.46 -5.74
N GLY A 624 -10.63 3.61 -7.04
CA GLY A 624 -10.38 4.90 -7.67
C GLY A 624 -10.54 4.87 -9.18
N THR A 625 -10.27 5.99 -9.83
CA THR A 625 -10.17 6.12 -11.29
C THR A 625 -8.70 6.28 -11.68
N TYR A 626 -8.28 5.51 -12.68
CA TYR A 626 -7.02 5.69 -13.38
C TYR A 626 -7.25 6.45 -14.68
N ALA A 627 -6.94 7.73 -14.67
CA ALA A 627 -7.41 8.69 -15.64
C ALA A 627 -6.32 9.13 -16.62
N TYR A 628 -6.58 8.95 -17.91
CA TYR A 628 -5.86 9.62 -18.97
C TYR A 628 -6.73 10.75 -19.52
N HIS A 629 -6.20 11.96 -19.51
CA HIS A 629 -6.93 13.19 -19.86
C HIS A 629 -5.94 14.22 -20.44
N ALA A 630 -6.45 15.26 -21.10
CA ALA A 630 -5.64 16.20 -21.87
C ALA A 630 -4.67 17.05 -21.02
N ASP A 631 -4.92 17.17 -19.72
CA ASP A 631 -4.07 17.94 -18.79
C ASP A 631 -3.06 17.09 -18.01
N MET A 632 -2.92 15.80 -18.34
CA MET A 632 -2.05 14.92 -17.58
C MET A 632 -0.58 15.35 -17.69
N ALA A 633 0.13 15.35 -16.57
CA ALA A 633 1.52 15.82 -16.51
C ALA A 633 2.55 14.71 -16.80
N THR A 634 2.13 13.44 -16.75
CA THR A 634 3.01 12.28 -16.96
C THR A 634 2.51 11.43 -18.11
N ILE A 635 3.30 10.44 -18.52
CA ILE A 635 2.90 9.48 -19.56
C ILE A 635 1.95 8.37 -19.07
N TYR A 636 1.76 8.29 -17.76
CA TYR A 636 0.88 7.34 -17.09
C TYR A 636 -0.36 8.05 -16.56
N GLY A 637 -1.47 7.32 -16.48
CA GLY A 637 -2.71 7.89 -15.99
C GLY A 637 -2.60 8.41 -14.56
N ASP A 638 -3.34 9.47 -14.27
CA ASP A 638 -3.47 10.01 -12.93
C ASP A 638 -4.32 9.09 -12.05
N HIS A 639 -3.98 9.01 -10.78
CA HIS A 639 -4.71 8.23 -9.79
C HIS A 639 -5.66 9.13 -8.99
N TRP A 640 -6.95 8.99 -9.22
CA TRP A 640 -7.99 9.70 -8.47
C TRP A 640 -8.73 8.74 -7.56
N SER A 641 -8.39 8.77 -6.28
CA SER A 641 -8.99 7.88 -5.27
C SER A 641 -10.39 8.33 -4.91
N TRP A 642 -11.33 7.40 -4.75
CA TRP A 642 -12.72 7.69 -4.34
C TRP A 642 -12.84 7.85 -2.83
N GLN A 643 -12.02 8.74 -2.28
CA GLN A 643 -11.80 8.88 -0.84
C GLN A 643 -12.89 9.70 -0.13
N GLN A 644 -13.84 10.29 -0.86
CA GLN A 644 -14.88 11.14 -0.28
C GLN A 644 -15.71 10.33 0.71
N ASN A 645 -15.70 10.78 1.96
CA ASN A 645 -16.39 10.14 3.07
C ASN A 645 -16.05 8.65 3.21
N GLY A 646 -14.85 8.25 2.78
CA GLY A 646 -14.36 6.86 2.78
C GLY A 646 -15.18 5.86 1.97
N LEU A 647 -16.07 6.31 1.09
CA LEU A 647 -16.98 5.44 0.32
C LEU A 647 -16.24 4.52 -0.66
N GLY A 648 -15.06 4.91 -1.14
CA GLY A 648 -14.20 4.07 -1.98
C GLY A 648 -13.41 3.00 -1.22
N MET A 649 -13.47 2.95 0.12
CA MET A 649 -12.80 1.94 0.92
C MET A 649 -13.70 0.71 1.10
N VAL A 650 -13.54 -0.27 0.21
CA VAL A 650 -14.38 -1.47 0.14
C VAL A 650 -13.77 -2.65 0.89
N GLU A 651 -14.64 -3.47 1.45
CA GLU A 651 -14.34 -4.75 2.10
C GLU A 651 -14.42 -5.90 1.09
N GLN A 652 -13.66 -6.96 1.36
CA GLN A 652 -13.83 -8.24 0.70
C GLN A 652 -15.18 -8.86 1.06
N ASN A 653 -15.62 -9.79 0.22
CA ASN A 653 -16.79 -10.64 0.41
C ASN A 653 -18.16 -9.93 0.50
N ARG A 654 -18.23 -8.64 0.18
CA ARG A 654 -19.47 -7.85 0.07
C ARG A 654 -19.71 -7.42 -1.37
N TRP A 655 -20.97 -7.43 -1.81
CA TRP A 655 -21.40 -6.82 -3.08
C TRP A 655 -21.51 -5.31 -2.94
N TYR A 656 -20.94 -4.58 -3.90
CA TYR A 656 -21.01 -3.13 -4.04
C TYR A 656 -21.59 -2.78 -5.42
N SER A 657 -22.55 -1.86 -5.48
CA SER A 657 -22.95 -1.25 -6.75
C SER A 657 -21.99 -0.11 -7.08
N ILE A 658 -21.16 -0.29 -8.11
CA ILE A 658 -20.21 0.72 -8.59
C ILE A 658 -20.78 1.37 -9.84
N GLU A 659 -21.00 2.67 -9.81
CA GLU A 659 -21.54 3.42 -10.96
C GLU A 659 -20.65 4.60 -11.32
N GLN A 660 -20.35 4.73 -12.61
CA GLN A 660 -19.59 5.82 -13.20
C GLN A 660 -20.48 6.59 -14.19
N TYR A 661 -20.48 7.91 -14.06
CA TYR A 661 -21.00 8.83 -15.08
C TYR A 661 -19.86 9.65 -15.64
N VAL A 662 -19.80 9.72 -16.97
CA VAL A 662 -18.86 10.60 -17.68
C VAL A 662 -19.65 11.52 -18.60
N LYS A 663 -19.26 12.79 -18.59
CA LYS A 663 -19.68 13.81 -19.57
C LYS A 663 -18.44 14.41 -20.20
N MET A 664 -18.40 14.41 -21.52
CA MET A 664 -17.35 15.05 -22.30
C MET A 664 -17.35 16.56 -22.08
N ASN A 665 -16.15 17.16 -22.07
CA ASN A 665 -16.02 18.60 -22.07
C ASN A 665 -16.26 19.18 -23.47
N THR A 666 -16.72 20.43 -23.50
CA THR A 666 -16.69 21.26 -24.71
C THR A 666 -15.23 21.62 -25.02
N PRO A 667 -14.75 21.45 -26.27
CA PRO A 667 -13.41 21.87 -26.66
C PRO A 667 -13.10 23.32 -26.23
N GLY A 668 -11.94 23.54 -25.64
CA GLY A 668 -11.54 24.84 -25.09
C GLY A 668 -12.10 25.17 -23.70
N SER A 669 -12.99 24.34 -23.14
CA SER A 669 -13.55 24.49 -21.80
C SER A 669 -13.24 23.30 -20.90
N ARG A 670 -13.06 23.56 -19.60
CA ARG A 670 -12.86 22.54 -18.56
C ARG A 670 -14.19 22.23 -17.86
N ASN A 671 -15.20 21.80 -18.61
CA ASN A 671 -16.56 21.55 -18.10
C ASN A 671 -16.99 20.07 -18.22
N GLY A 672 -16.05 19.16 -18.46
CA GLY A 672 -16.30 17.72 -18.45
C GLY A 672 -16.53 17.23 -17.02
N ILE A 673 -17.27 16.15 -16.88
CA ILE A 673 -17.69 15.63 -15.58
C ILE A 673 -17.32 14.15 -15.46
N LEU A 674 -16.73 13.79 -14.34
CA LEU A 674 -16.69 12.44 -13.81
C LEU A 674 -17.43 12.43 -12.48
N ARG A 675 -18.41 11.54 -12.34
CA ARG A 675 -19.03 11.21 -11.04
C ARG A 675 -18.97 9.72 -10.82
N VAL A 676 -18.75 9.34 -9.58
CA VAL A 676 -18.76 7.94 -9.15
C VAL A 676 -19.62 7.77 -7.93
N TRP A 677 -20.44 6.72 -7.93
CA TRP A 677 -21.24 6.29 -6.79
C TRP A 677 -20.82 4.89 -6.37
N VAL A 678 -20.83 4.68 -5.04
CA VAL A 678 -20.70 3.37 -4.41
C VAL A 678 -21.97 3.14 -3.59
N ASP A 679 -22.71 2.09 -3.91
CA ASP A 679 -24.03 1.78 -3.30
C ASP A 679 -25.02 2.95 -3.37
N GLY A 680 -25.02 3.65 -4.50
CA GLY A 680 -25.88 4.82 -4.72
C GLY A 680 -25.45 6.10 -3.99
N LYS A 681 -24.33 6.09 -3.26
CA LYS A 681 -23.80 7.25 -2.56
C LYS A 681 -22.67 7.89 -3.36
N LEU A 682 -22.70 9.21 -3.55
CA LEU A 682 -21.68 9.93 -4.32
C LEU A 682 -20.32 9.83 -3.60
N ALA A 683 -19.39 9.09 -4.21
CA ALA A 683 -18.08 8.74 -3.65
C ALA A 683 -16.93 9.54 -4.25
N TYR A 684 -17.14 10.14 -5.43
CA TYR A 684 -16.19 11.03 -6.06
C TYR A 684 -16.88 11.90 -7.11
N GLU A 685 -16.48 13.17 -7.21
CA GLU A 685 -16.90 14.08 -8.28
C GLU A 685 -15.74 14.95 -8.75
N LYS A 686 -15.62 15.11 -10.06
CA LYS A 686 -14.77 16.09 -10.72
C LYS A 686 -15.54 16.73 -11.87
N THR A 687 -15.86 18.01 -11.74
CA THR A 687 -16.68 18.78 -12.71
C THR A 687 -15.87 19.71 -13.61
N ASN A 688 -14.55 19.75 -13.41
CA ASN A 688 -13.62 20.60 -14.16
C ASN A 688 -12.70 19.81 -15.10
N LEU A 689 -13.22 18.75 -15.71
CA LEU A 689 -12.41 17.80 -16.46
C LEU A 689 -12.18 18.28 -17.91
N ASN A 690 -10.97 18.06 -18.42
CA ASN A 690 -10.59 18.28 -19.82
C ASN A 690 -10.16 16.93 -20.43
N LEU A 691 -11.09 16.25 -21.10
CA LEU A 691 -10.84 14.98 -21.77
C LEU A 691 -10.37 15.18 -23.22
N ARG A 692 -10.85 16.25 -23.88
CA ARG A 692 -10.57 16.55 -25.29
C ARG A 692 -10.39 18.03 -25.56
N THR A 693 -9.55 18.36 -26.55
CA THR A 693 -9.31 19.72 -27.05
C THR A 693 -9.91 19.95 -28.44
N VAL A 694 -10.43 18.90 -29.05
CA VAL A 694 -11.14 18.88 -30.35
C VAL A 694 -12.51 18.23 -30.19
N SER A 695 -13.41 18.38 -31.16
CA SER A 695 -14.78 17.81 -31.10
C SER A 695 -14.82 16.28 -31.23
N GLY A 696 -13.73 15.64 -31.67
CA GLY A 696 -13.61 14.18 -31.72
C GLY A 696 -13.60 13.51 -30.34
N TRP A 697 -13.40 12.18 -30.31
CA TRP A 697 -13.25 11.37 -29.09
C TRP A 697 -14.44 11.38 -28.12
N PRO A 698 -15.67 11.09 -28.58
CA PRO A 698 -16.81 10.84 -27.70
C PRO A 698 -16.58 9.58 -26.85
N ILE A 699 -17.58 9.17 -26.06
CA ILE A 699 -17.51 7.93 -25.29
C ILE A 699 -17.64 6.75 -26.26
N GLU A 700 -16.51 6.13 -26.62
CA GLU A 700 -16.44 5.04 -27.58
C GLU A 700 -16.82 3.68 -26.98
N MET A 701 -16.55 3.47 -25.69
CA MET A 701 -16.81 2.18 -25.05
C MET A 701 -16.91 2.20 -23.53
N ALA A 702 -17.66 1.22 -23.02
CA ALA A 702 -17.43 0.66 -21.70
C ALA A 702 -16.32 -0.39 -21.79
N TRP A 703 -15.21 -0.13 -21.10
CA TRP A 703 -14.01 -0.96 -21.11
C TRP A 703 -13.89 -1.76 -19.81
N PHE A 704 -14.20 -3.04 -19.90
CA PHE A 704 -14.17 -3.98 -18.80
C PHE A 704 -12.80 -4.64 -18.66
N ASN A 705 -11.89 -3.90 -18.04
CA ASN A 705 -10.50 -4.30 -17.95
C ASN A 705 -10.11 -4.58 -16.49
N HIS A 706 -9.55 -5.76 -16.25
CA HIS A 706 -9.01 -6.14 -14.95
C HIS A 706 -7.65 -6.82 -15.09
N TYR A 707 -6.63 -6.16 -14.55
CA TYR A 707 -5.28 -6.66 -14.41
C TYR A 707 -4.62 -6.04 -13.18
N TYR A 708 -3.66 -6.74 -12.60
CA TYR A 708 -2.83 -6.32 -11.48
C TYR A 708 -1.61 -5.54 -11.99
N GLY A 709 -1.28 -4.45 -11.28
CA GLY A 709 -0.15 -3.59 -11.58
C GLY A 709 -0.20 -2.97 -12.98
N GLY A 710 0.94 -3.01 -13.66
CA GLY A 710 1.10 -2.69 -15.08
C GLY A 710 2.00 -3.72 -15.75
N THR A 711 3.18 -3.94 -15.16
CA THR A 711 4.12 -5.01 -15.53
C THR A 711 4.39 -5.99 -14.39
N SER A 712 4.02 -5.63 -13.15
CA SER A 712 4.15 -6.50 -11.99
C SER A 712 3.24 -7.72 -12.09
N MET A 713 3.75 -8.86 -11.64
CA MET A 713 2.99 -10.09 -11.44
C MET A 713 2.43 -10.14 -10.03
N VAL A 714 1.25 -10.72 -9.90
CA VAL A 714 0.56 -10.85 -8.62
C VAL A 714 1.20 -11.97 -7.78
N PRO A 715 1.46 -11.75 -6.49
CA PRO A 715 2.19 -12.73 -5.67
C PRO A 715 1.31 -13.91 -5.20
N HIS A 716 -0.01 -13.81 -5.33
CA HIS A 716 -0.99 -14.84 -4.99
C HIS A 716 -2.24 -14.62 -5.84
N ASP A 717 -3.09 -15.64 -5.94
CA ASP A 717 -4.32 -15.55 -6.72
C ASP A 717 -5.22 -14.42 -6.22
N LEU A 718 -5.74 -13.60 -7.12
CA LEU A 718 -6.80 -12.62 -6.83
C LEU A 718 -8.09 -13.09 -7.50
N GLY A 719 -9.18 -13.08 -6.75
CA GLY A 719 -10.52 -13.35 -7.27
C GLY A 719 -11.40 -12.12 -7.10
N MET A 720 -12.13 -11.77 -8.14
CA MET A 720 -13.26 -10.84 -8.05
C MET A 720 -14.47 -11.40 -8.79
N TYR A 721 -15.64 -10.91 -8.43
CA TYR A 721 -16.91 -11.27 -9.00
C TYR A 721 -17.61 -10.02 -9.50
N ILE A 722 -18.20 -10.14 -10.68
CA ILE A 722 -18.90 -9.05 -11.34
C ILE A 722 -20.25 -9.54 -11.80
N ASP A 723 -21.26 -8.72 -11.54
CA ASP A 723 -22.64 -9.03 -11.88
C ASP A 723 -23.41 -7.77 -12.31
N ASN A 724 -24.56 -7.95 -12.96
CA ASN A 724 -25.54 -6.91 -13.26
C ASN A 724 -24.92 -5.62 -13.84
N VAL A 725 -24.14 -5.77 -14.91
CA VAL A 725 -23.59 -4.66 -15.69
C VAL A 725 -24.72 -3.99 -16.45
N VAL A 726 -24.89 -2.68 -16.27
CA VAL A 726 -25.92 -1.90 -16.93
C VAL A 726 -25.29 -0.63 -17.50
N VAL A 727 -25.63 -0.31 -18.75
CA VAL A 727 -25.27 0.94 -19.41
C VAL A 727 -26.56 1.70 -19.71
N SER A 728 -26.59 2.98 -19.39
CA SER A 728 -27.81 3.79 -19.47
C SER A 728 -27.53 5.25 -19.84
N LYS A 729 -28.53 5.89 -20.44
CA LYS A 729 -28.58 7.33 -20.69
C LYS A 729 -28.95 8.14 -19.44
N LYS A 730 -29.41 7.48 -18.37
CA LYS A 730 -29.76 8.09 -17.08
C LYS A 730 -29.09 7.35 -15.92
N TYR A 731 -29.02 8.03 -14.78
CA TYR A 731 -28.55 7.45 -13.53
C TYR A 731 -29.27 6.13 -13.20
N ILE A 732 -28.49 5.08 -12.98
CA ILE A 732 -28.98 3.70 -12.82
C ILE A 732 -29.34 3.47 -11.36
N GLY A 733 -28.49 3.87 -10.42
CA GLY A 733 -28.68 3.66 -8.99
C GLY A 733 -28.31 2.24 -8.52
N PRO A 734 -28.28 2.03 -7.19
CA PRO A 734 -27.92 0.74 -6.61
C PRO A 734 -28.99 -0.31 -6.93
N VAL A 735 -28.59 -1.58 -6.90
CA VAL A 735 -29.54 -2.69 -7.07
C VAL A 735 -30.58 -2.65 -5.96
N LYS A 736 -31.86 -2.61 -6.33
CA LYS A 736 -32.96 -2.79 -5.39
C LYS A 736 -33.07 -4.29 -5.09
N LYS A 737 -32.80 -4.68 -3.84
CA LYS A 737 -32.94 -6.08 -3.41
C LYS A 737 -34.39 -6.51 -3.33
#